data_AF-A0A7Y5H445-F1
#
_entry.id   AF-A0A7Y5H445-F1
#
_cell.length_a   1.000
_cell.length_b   1.000
_cell.length_c   1.000
_cell.angle_alpha   90.00
_cell.angle_beta   90.00
_cell.angle_gamma   90.00
#
_symmetry.space_group_name_H-M   'P 1'
#
loop_
_entity.id
_entity.type
_entity.pdbx_description
1 polymer ?
#
loop_
_entity_poly.entity_id
_entity_poly.type
_entity_poly.pdbx_seq_one_letter_code
_entity_poly.pdbx_strand_id
1 'polypeptide(L)'
;MRSLSNFILIMALSLPLYAQDTLILKNISYQPGQKLFVGLENEDLGAPLRVQLLNADGKPVSNRIVLFEIIERPSKSKGEKLGQAEAVTNAEGIAETSFRLGDHAGDYIIIARTDGMTGDTPHIIVRAQRTMWWMFLIFGLIGGLGIFLYGMNLGSGGLQKVAGDRLRTILGALTSNRFLGLLVGIAVTAIVQSSSATSVMVVGLVSSALMTLQQAIGVLMGAHIGTTITVQLIAFNVSDYSLLLVGAGFLMTIATKRKFYIYMGEIILGFGFIFFGMAVMSQAINPLKSMPAFIAWLIEFGNSPILGILASTVFTAIIQSSGATIGLCVVMAGEGLLSLQSAMPLVFGANIGTCATALLSTIGATTDGKRTALAHTAFSVIGVILFTPFLTPFEAFIQSITSWMGTEAVARQIANGHMIFNIMTAMILIGFVPLMTQLITKIIPEKAEGDAFKPKYLNNAYLETPDIALQNAQREEVRLVTIVRAMYDNTMNLFSSENEEKVAKVREQLKQVNFLEGEIRRYLTRLSQKSISLTQSRRLMRLLLTIDDLRHMAERLGDSIANLAERYADNHVTFSPEGLEELKRFYGMIHERLDAVLTALEKEDAVMAEHIIKNKHTVSEEEVRLRQLHMTRLQGGNEQLFVSSQYHFDLLTALQRIHIFSVKMAHEIVEQHNL
;
A
#
# COMPACT_ATOMS: atom_id res chain seq x y z
N MET A 1 -27.93 73.90 21.83
CA MET A 1 -27.12 74.55 22.88
C MET A 1 -27.91 74.58 24.17
N ARG A 2 -27.27 74.06 25.23
CA ARG A 2 -27.64 74.04 26.65
C ARG A 2 -28.75 73.05 27.05
N SER A 3 -28.59 71.98 27.84
CA SER A 3 -27.58 71.50 28.80
C SER A 3 -26.94 72.54 29.74
N LEU A 4 -26.84 72.21 31.03
CA LEU A 4 -26.36 73.07 32.13
C LEU A 4 -27.36 74.08 32.72
N SER A 5 -28.44 73.60 33.37
CA SER A 5 -28.95 74.36 34.53
C SER A 5 -29.50 73.54 35.70
N ASN A 6 -29.48 72.20 35.66
CA ASN A 6 -29.98 71.38 36.77
C ASN A 6 -28.88 70.54 37.45
N PHE A 7 -27.62 70.86 37.18
CA PHE A 7 -26.47 70.32 37.90
C PHE A 7 -25.99 71.42 38.85
N ILE A 8 -25.97 71.15 40.16
CA ILE A 8 -25.48 72.00 41.26
C ILE A 8 -26.55 72.89 41.94
N LEU A 9 -27.45 72.24 42.69
CA LEU A 9 -28.09 72.66 43.97
C LEU A 9 -29.27 71.68 44.14
N ILE A 10 -29.16 70.55 44.84
CA ILE A 10 -29.18 70.48 46.30
C ILE A 10 -28.59 69.10 46.64
N MET A 11 -27.31 69.09 46.96
CA MET A 11 -26.76 68.19 47.95
C MET A 11 -26.82 68.97 49.27
N ALA A 12 -27.49 68.43 50.29
CA ALA A 12 -27.27 68.64 51.73
C ALA A 12 -28.59 68.64 52.52
N LEU A 13 -29.07 67.45 52.88
CA LEU A 13 -29.77 67.17 54.13
C LEU A 13 -29.54 65.69 54.49
N SER A 14 -28.37 65.49 55.10
CA SER A 14 -27.99 64.48 56.09
C SER A 14 -28.99 63.39 56.51
N LEU A 15 -28.59 62.12 56.33
CA LEU A 15 -28.43 61.07 57.36
C LEU A 15 -27.65 59.87 56.74
N PRO A 16 -26.75 59.19 57.47
CA PRO A 16 -25.94 58.11 56.91
C PRO A 16 -26.77 56.82 56.84
N LEU A 17 -27.22 56.45 55.64
CA LEU A 17 -27.76 55.12 55.38
C LEU A 17 -26.60 54.19 54.98
N TYR A 18 -26.32 53.23 55.87
CA TYR A 18 -25.59 51.98 55.69
C TYR A 18 -24.81 51.81 54.37
N ALA A 19 -23.48 51.68 54.47
CA ALA A 19 -22.67 51.09 53.41
C ALA A 19 -23.29 49.75 53.01
N GLN A 20 -23.86 49.66 51.81
CA GLN A 20 -24.22 48.37 51.24
C GLN A 20 -22.91 47.66 50.93
N ASP A 21 -22.62 46.60 51.67
CA ASP A 21 -21.52 45.68 51.36
C ASP A 21 -21.72 45.17 49.94
N THR A 22 -20.92 45.66 48.98
CA THR A 22 -20.93 45.14 47.61
C THR A 22 -20.42 43.71 47.63
N LEU A 23 -21.31 42.77 47.31
CA LEU A 23 -20.99 41.34 47.23
C LEU A 23 -20.72 40.91 45.78
N ILE A 24 -19.68 40.11 45.59
CA ILE A 24 -19.24 39.58 44.30
C ILE A 24 -19.34 38.05 44.36
N LEU A 25 -20.10 37.45 43.44
CA LEU A 25 -20.17 36.01 43.26
C LEU A 25 -19.30 35.57 42.08
N LYS A 26 -18.43 34.58 42.33
CA LYS A 26 -17.58 33.98 41.30
C LYS A 26 -17.96 32.53 41.07
N ASN A 27 -18.10 32.14 39.81
CA ASN A 27 -18.20 30.73 39.45
C ASN A 27 -16.83 30.06 39.67
N ILE A 28 -16.78 29.08 40.56
CA ILE A 28 -15.59 28.27 40.86
C ILE A 28 -15.85 26.77 40.63
N SER A 29 -16.89 26.46 39.86
CA SER A 29 -17.31 25.07 39.62
C SER A 29 -16.31 24.31 38.73
N TYR A 30 -15.56 25.01 37.89
CA TYR A 30 -14.71 24.43 36.87
C TYR A 30 -13.25 24.34 37.30
N GLN A 31 -12.55 23.32 36.81
CA GLN A 31 -11.08 23.31 36.86
C GLN A 31 -10.51 24.43 35.96
N PRO A 32 -9.27 24.91 36.22
CA PRO A 32 -8.63 25.90 35.36
C PRO A 32 -8.66 25.47 33.88
N GLY A 33 -9.23 26.31 33.00
CA GLY A 33 -9.38 26.05 31.56
C GLY A 33 -10.70 25.39 31.13
N GLN A 34 -11.50 24.87 32.06
CA GLN A 34 -12.82 24.31 31.78
C GLN A 34 -13.90 25.40 31.85
N LYS A 35 -14.86 25.37 30.91
CA LYS A 35 -15.93 26.37 30.80
C LYS A 35 -17.35 25.79 30.93
N LEU A 36 -17.49 24.47 30.86
CA LEU A 36 -18.76 23.77 31.00
C LEU A 36 -18.56 22.37 31.58
N PHE A 37 -19.62 21.83 32.18
CA PHE A 37 -19.67 20.44 32.61
C PHE A 37 -20.28 19.57 31.52
N VAL A 38 -19.82 18.33 31.39
CA VAL A 38 -20.38 17.35 30.47
C VAL A 38 -20.82 16.13 31.26
N GLY A 39 -22.05 15.67 31.05
CA GLY A 39 -22.58 14.44 31.63
C GLY A 39 -23.57 13.76 30.69
N LEU A 40 -24.06 12.57 31.07
CA LEU A 40 -25.07 11.86 30.28
C LEU A 40 -26.48 12.28 30.68
N GLU A 41 -27.41 12.20 29.74
CA GLU A 41 -28.85 12.31 30.00
C GLU A 41 -29.26 11.41 31.18
N ASN A 42 -30.11 11.92 32.06
CA ASN A 42 -30.60 11.25 33.27
C ASN A 42 -29.53 10.88 34.32
N GLU A 43 -28.30 11.41 34.25
CA GLU A 43 -27.27 11.18 35.26
C GLU A 43 -27.07 12.38 36.20
N ASP A 44 -26.61 12.09 37.42
CA ASP A 44 -26.16 13.10 38.35
C ASP A 44 -24.74 13.55 37.97
N LEU A 45 -24.50 14.85 38.06
CA LEU A 45 -23.19 15.41 37.79
C LEU A 45 -22.21 14.91 38.87
N GLY A 46 -21.11 14.28 38.45
CA GLY A 46 -20.13 13.68 39.36
C GLY A 46 -19.36 14.67 40.25
N ALA A 47 -19.48 15.98 39.99
CA ALA A 47 -18.96 17.05 40.83
C ALA A 47 -20.06 18.09 41.11
N PRO A 48 -20.12 18.69 42.31
CA PRO A 48 -21.10 19.71 42.62
C PRO A 48 -20.78 21.03 41.88
N LEU A 49 -21.82 21.80 41.61
CA LEU A 49 -21.73 23.17 41.14
C LEU A 49 -21.32 24.05 42.32
N ARG A 50 -20.33 24.92 42.13
CA ARG A 50 -19.72 25.72 43.20
C ARG A 50 -19.59 27.18 42.81
N VAL A 51 -19.97 28.05 43.73
CA VAL A 51 -19.74 29.49 43.61
C VAL A 51 -19.15 30.04 44.89
N GLN A 52 -18.32 31.07 44.78
CA GLN A 52 -17.67 31.72 45.91
C GLN A 52 -18.17 33.15 46.06
N LEU A 53 -18.63 33.49 47.26
CA LEU A 53 -19.09 34.81 47.64
C LEU A 53 -17.97 35.59 48.33
N LEU A 54 -17.66 36.77 47.79
CA LEU A 54 -16.63 37.69 48.29
C LEU A 54 -17.24 39.06 48.57
N ASN A 55 -16.71 39.78 49.56
CA ASN A 55 -17.02 41.19 49.76
C ASN A 55 -16.19 42.11 48.85
N ALA A 56 -16.38 43.42 48.96
CA ALA A 56 -15.67 44.44 48.19
C ALA A 56 -14.14 44.35 48.28
N ASP A 57 -13.62 43.90 49.42
CA ASP A 57 -12.18 43.73 49.70
C ASP A 57 -11.64 42.37 49.22
N GLY A 58 -12.46 41.56 48.56
CA GLY A 58 -12.10 40.22 48.09
C GLY A 58 -12.01 39.16 49.21
N LYS A 59 -12.55 39.43 50.40
CA LYS A 59 -12.60 38.47 51.51
C LYS A 59 -13.85 37.58 51.42
N PRO A 60 -13.75 36.28 51.74
CA PRO A 60 -14.91 35.40 51.79
C PRO A 60 -15.99 35.84 52.76
N VAL A 61 -17.25 35.65 52.36
CA VAL A 61 -18.43 35.94 53.19
C VAL A 61 -19.16 34.65 53.50
N SER A 62 -19.25 34.29 54.77
CA SER A 62 -19.87 33.05 55.25
C SER A 62 -21.33 33.26 55.72
N ASN A 63 -22.07 32.16 55.86
CA ASN A 63 -23.44 32.13 56.37
C ASN A 63 -24.46 32.99 55.59
N ARG A 64 -24.29 33.11 54.27
CA ARG A 64 -25.23 33.76 53.34
C ARG A 64 -25.89 32.72 52.44
N ILE A 65 -27.15 32.94 52.10
CA ILE A 65 -27.92 32.06 51.21
C ILE A 65 -27.61 32.42 49.76
N VAL A 66 -27.25 31.43 48.96
CA VAL A 66 -27.08 31.52 47.51
C VAL A 66 -28.15 30.66 46.84
N LEU A 67 -28.95 31.29 45.98
CA LEU A 67 -29.99 30.65 45.18
C LEU A 67 -29.43 30.22 43.82
N PHE A 68 -29.49 28.93 43.53
CA PHE A 68 -29.22 28.33 42.22
C PHE A 68 -30.52 28.19 41.43
N GLU A 69 -30.51 28.62 40.18
CA GLU A 69 -31.68 28.60 39.29
C GLU A 69 -31.30 28.09 37.89
N ILE A 70 -32.12 27.19 37.33
CA ILE A 70 -31.98 26.73 35.95
C ILE A 70 -32.75 27.72 35.06
N ILE A 71 -32.03 28.52 34.28
CA ILE A 71 -32.63 29.55 33.41
C ILE A 71 -32.81 29.11 31.97
N GLU A 72 -32.04 28.11 31.53
CA GLU A 72 -32.17 27.54 30.19
C GLU A 72 -32.01 26.02 30.25
N ARG A 73 -32.78 25.32 29.43
CA ARG A 73 -32.74 23.86 29.29
C ARG A 73 -33.08 23.46 27.85
N PRO A 74 -32.67 22.26 27.40
CA PRO A 74 -33.02 21.76 26.07
C PRO A 74 -34.54 21.67 25.88
N SER A 75 -35.01 21.95 24.67
CA SER A 75 -36.44 21.91 24.35
C SER A 75 -37.00 20.51 24.67
N LYS A 76 -38.09 20.47 25.45
CA LYS A 76 -38.78 19.25 25.92
C LYS A 76 -38.04 18.42 26.97
N SER A 77 -36.91 18.88 27.48
CA SER A 77 -36.23 18.24 28.61
C SER A 77 -37.13 18.11 29.84
N LYS A 78 -37.03 16.97 30.51
CA LYS A 78 -37.64 16.66 31.81
C LYS A 78 -36.63 15.94 32.70
N GLY A 79 -36.86 16.00 34.01
CA GLY A 79 -36.10 15.24 34.99
C GLY A 79 -34.82 15.92 35.46
N GLU A 80 -34.44 17.06 34.87
CA GLU A 80 -33.36 17.89 35.40
C GLU A 80 -33.72 18.47 36.78
N LYS A 81 -32.77 18.43 37.72
CA LYS A 81 -33.03 18.84 39.10
C LYS A 81 -31.77 19.33 39.80
N LEU A 82 -31.88 20.44 40.51
CA LEU A 82 -30.87 20.86 41.49
C LEU A 82 -31.04 20.06 42.78
N GLY A 83 -29.94 19.60 43.37
CA GLY A 83 -29.96 18.93 44.67
C GLY A 83 -30.58 19.80 45.74
N GLN A 84 -30.12 21.07 45.82
CA GLN A 84 -30.72 22.12 46.64
C GLN A 84 -30.77 23.42 45.82
N ALA A 85 -31.93 24.06 45.76
CA ALA A 85 -32.04 25.37 45.11
C ALA A 85 -31.37 26.47 45.94
N GLU A 86 -31.34 26.34 47.26
CA GLU A 86 -30.69 27.28 48.18
C GLU A 86 -29.54 26.58 48.89
N ALA A 87 -28.36 27.18 48.88
CA ALA A 87 -27.17 26.69 49.59
C ALA A 87 -26.54 27.80 50.43
N VAL A 88 -26.07 27.46 51.63
CA VAL A 88 -25.44 28.42 52.54
C VAL A 88 -23.93 28.41 52.35
N THR A 89 -23.32 29.59 52.24
CA THR A 89 -21.86 29.74 52.08
C THR A 89 -21.11 29.29 53.33
N ASN A 90 -20.06 28.47 53.17
CA ASN A 90 -19.18 28.01 54.25
C ASN A 90 -18.18 29.09 54.72
N ALA A 91 -17.21 28.73 55.56
CA ALA A 91 -16.17 29.66 56.08
C ALA A 91 -15.27 30.26 54.98
N GLU A 92 -15.10 29.58 53.85
CA GLU A 92 -14.38 30.08 52.67
C GLU A 92 -15.31 30.81 51.68
N GLY A 93 -16.56 31.10 52.07
CA GLY A 93 -17.55 31.78 51.25
C GLY A 93 -18.11 30.93 50.11
N ILE A 94 -17.92 29.61 50.14
CA ILE A 94 -18.33 28.69 49.06
C ILE A 94 -19.73 28.15 49.32
N ALA A 95 -20.61 28.27 48.34
CA ALA A 95 -21.90 27.59 48.29
C ALA A 95 -21.89 26.55 47.16
N GLU A 96 -22.46 25.38 47.41
CA GLU A 96 -22.47 24.27 46.44
C GLU A 96 -23.82 23.55 46.34
N THR A 97 -24.13 23.04 45.15
CA THR A 97 -25.30 22.17 44.91
C THR A 97 -24.95 21.07 43.90
N SER A 98 -25.52 19.88 44.05
CA SER A 98 -25.49 18.88 42.97
C SER A 98 -26.50 19.23 41.87
N PHE A 99 -26.31 18.67 40.68
CA PHE A 99 -27.22 18.84 39.55
C PHE A 99 -27.43 17.50 38.84
N ARG A 100 -28.68 17.15 38.58
CA ARG A 100 -29.08 16.01 37.75
C ARG A 100 -29.46 16.50 36.37
N LEU A 101 -28.90 15.87 35.34
CA LEU A 101 -29.24 16.14 33.95
C LEU A 101 -30.61 15.56 33.59
N GLY A 102 -31.32 16.28 32.73
CA GLY A 102 -32.60 15.83 32.19
C GLY A 102 -32.45 14.73 31.15
N ASP A 103 -33.57 14.29 30.63
CA ASP A 103 -33.70 13.22 29.63
C ASP A 103 -33.37 13.64 28.19
N HIS A 104 -32.97 14.89 27.97
CA HIS A 104 -32.59 15.42 26.65
C HIS A 104 -31.17 16.01 26.64
N ALA A 105 -30.44 15.69 25.59
CA ALA A 105 -29.13 16.26 25.30
C ALA A 105 -29.24 17.74 24.92
N GLY A 106 -28.20 18.50 25.27
CA GLY A 106 -28.12 19.94 25.04
C GLY A 106 -27.61 20.67 26.27
N ASP A 107 -27.64 22.00 26.20
CA ASP A 107 -27.13 22.87 27.25
C ASP A 107 -28.21 23.21 28.28
N TYR A 108 -27.82 23.11 29.54
CA TYR A 108 -28.52 23.62 30.70
C TYR A 108 -27.71 24.78 31.24
N ILE A 109 -28.34 25.95 31.38
CA ILE A 109 -27.69 27.12 31.96
C ILE A 109 -28.25 27.35 33.35
N ILE A 110 -27.35 27.29 34.33
CA ILE A 110 -27.64 27.46 35.74
C ILE A 110 -26.97 28.75 36.19
N ILE A 111 -27.67 29.56 36.96
CA ILE A 111 -27.13 30.78 37.55
C ILE A 111 -27.16 30.69 39.07
N ALA A 112 -26.32 31.48 39.74
CA ALA A 112 -26.34 31.63 41.19
C ALA A 112 -26.53 33.10 41.58
N ARG A 113 -27.42 33.37 42.54
CA ARG A 113 -27.76 34.72 43.01
C ARG A 113 -27.77 34.79 44.54
N THR A 114 -27.48 35.95 45.11
CA THR A 114 -27.65 36.23 46.55
C THR A 114 -28.07 37.68 46.74
N ASP A 115 -28.72 37.98 47.86
CA ASP A 115 -29.14 39.33 48.20
C ASP A 115 -27.94 40.24 48.47
N GLY A 116 -27.94 41.43 47.85
CA GLY A 116 -26.87 42.42 47.97
C GLY A 116 -25.70 42.24 46.98
N MET A 117 -25.85 41.35 45.99
CA MET A 117 -24.86 41.19 44.92
C MET A 117 -24.84 42.39 43.96
N THR A 118 -23.64 42.79 43.54
CA THR A 118 -23.41 43.79 42.48
C THR A 118 -22.49 43.22 41.41
N GLY A 119 -22.88 43.31 40.14
CA GLY A 119 -22.10 42.81 38.99
C GLY A 119 -22.76 41.67 38.23
N ASP A 120 -22.00 41.01 37.35
CA ASP A 120 -22.49 39.94 36.47
C ASP A 120 -22.87 38.68 37.26
N THR A 121 -23.99 38.07 36.89
CA THR A 121 -24.44 36.81 37.50
C THR A 121 -23.60 35.66 36.93
N PRO A 122 -22.97 34.81 37.76
CA PRO A 122 -22.19 33.69 37.27
C PRO A 122 -23.08 32.70 36.52
N HIS A 123 -22.74 32.44 35.25
CA HIS A 123 -23.33 31.37 34.46
C HIS A 123 -22.52 30.07 34.63
N ILE A 124 -23.24 28.98 34.86
CA ILE A 124 -22.74 27.61 34.95
C ILE A 124 -23.43 26.83 33.83
N ILE A 125 -22.67 26.49 32.79
CA ILE A 125 -23.14 25.72 31.64
C ILE A 125 -22.89 24.24 31.91
N VAL A 126 -23.92 23.41 31.75
CA VAL A 126 -23.85 21.95 31.81
C VAL A 126 -24.43 21.38 30.52
N ARG A 127 -23.67 20.56 29.80
CA ARG A 127 -24.10 19.91 28.56
C ARG A 127 -24.43 18.44 28.82
N ALA A 128 -25.69 18.04 28.62
CA ALA A 128 -26.07 16.64 28.57
C ALA A 128 -25.75 16.04 27.20
N GLN A 129 -25.17 14.84 27.19
CA GLN A 129 -24.96 14.01 26.01
C GLN A 129 -25.90 12.79 26.04
N ARG A 130 -26.32 12.33 24.87
CA ARG A 130 -27.14 11.12 24.73
C ARG A 130 -26.43 9.90 25.27
N THR A 131 -27.13 8.99 25.96
CA THR A 131 -26.56 7.74 26.51
C THR A 131 -25.79 6.89 25.46
N MET A 132 -26.18 6.98 24.18
CA MET A 132 -25.55 6.23 23.07
C MET A 132 -24.60 7.06 22.20
N TRP A 133 -24.06 8.18 22.71
CA TRP A 133 -23.14 9.05 21.94
C TRP A 133 -21.91 8.31 21.40
N TRP A 134 -21.38 7.33 22.14
CA TRP A 134 -20.25 6.50 21.75
C TRP A 134 -20.53 5.67 20.49
N MET A 135 -21.80 5.32 20.25
CA MET A 135 -22.20 4.56 19.08
C MET A 135 -22.17 5.45 17.82
N PHE A 136 -22.56 6.72 17.95
CA PHE A 136 -22.39 7.72 16.89
C PHE A 136 -20.92 8.00 16.60
N LEU A 137 -20.07 8.05 17.63
CA LEU A 137 -18.62 8.15 17.48
C LEU A 137 -18.06 6.98 16.67
N ILE A 138 -18.29 5.73 17.13
CA ILE A 138 -17.69 4.54 16.51
C ILE A 138 -18.24 4.32 15.10
N PHE A 139 -19.57 4.35 14.92
CA PHE A 139 -20.17 4.10 13.61
C PHE A 139 -19.94 5.25 12.64
N GLY A 140 -19.92 6.50 13.13
CA GLY A 140 -19.56 7.66 12.31
C GLY A 140 -18.11 7.62 11.86
N LEU A 141 -17.17 7.23 12.74
CA LEU A 141 -15.77 7.04 12.36
C LEU A 141 -15.58 5.89 11.37
N ILE A 142 -16.10 4.70 11.67
CA ILE A 142 -15.94 3.52 10.80
C ILE A 142 -16.67 3.73 9.47
N GLY A 143 -17.90 4.22 9.49
CA GLY A 143 -18.70 4.47 8.31
C GLY A 143 -18.13 5.60 7.46
N GLY A 144 -17.75 6.72 8.09
CA GLY A 144 -17.09 7.84 7.42
C GLY A 144 -15.75 7.45 6.81
N LEU A 145 -14.92 6.68 7.53
CA LEU A 145 -13.68 6.12 7.00
C LEU A 145 -13.94 5.14 5.85
N GLY A 146 -14.94 4.27 5.95
CA GLY A 146 -15.32 3.35 4.88
C GLY A 146 -15.72 4.07 3.59
N ILE A 147 -16.55 5.12 3.70
CA ILE A 147 -16.92 5.97 2.57
C ILE A 147 -15.69 6.69 2.01
N PHE A 148 -14.83 7.22 2.88
CA PHE A 148 -13.60 7.90 2.50
C PHE A 148 -12.66 6.98 1.71
N LEU A 149 -12.39 5.77 2.22
CA LEU A 149 -11.56 4.75 1.56
C LEU A 149 -12.18 4.32 0.22
N TYR A 150 -13.50 4.13 0.18
CA TYR A 150 -14.21 3.81 -1.06
C TYR A 150 -14.08 4.94 -2.10
N GLY A 151 -14.24 6.19 -1.68
CA GLY A 151 -14.04 7.37 -2.51
C GLY A 151 -12.62 7.45 -3.07
N MET A 152 -11.60 7.17 -2.26
CA MET A 152 -10.21 7.08 -2.72
C MET A 152 -10.02 5.98 -3.77
N ASN A 153 -10.56 4.78 -3.55
CA ASN A 153 -10.46 3.67 -4.50
C ASN A 153 -11.17 3.97 -5.83
N LEU A 154 -12.36 4.58 -5.77
CA LEU A 154 -13.12 4.95 -6.96
C LEU A 154 -12.40 6.06 -7.75
N GLY A 155 -11.94 7.09 -7.05
CA GLY A 155 -11.23 8.22 -7.66
C GLY A 155 -9.88 7.80 -8.25
N SER A 156 -9.11 6.96 -7.55
CA SER A 156 -7.85 6.43 -8.06
C SER A 156 -8.07 5.50 -9.26
N GLY A 157 -9.10 4.65 -9.22
CA GLY A 157 -9.50 3.81 -10.35
C GLY A 157 -9.85 4.63 -11.59
N GLY A 158 -10.62 5.72 -11.43
CA GLY A 158 -10.91 6.65 -12.52
C GLY A 158 -9.65 7.33 -13.07
N LEU A 159 -8.76 7.83 -12.20
CA LEU A 159 -7.47 8.43 -12.59
C LEU A 159 -6.60 7.45 -13.40
N GLN A 160 -6.50 6.20 -12.94
CA GLN A 160 -5.77 5.13 -13.63
C GLN A 160 -6.38 4.81 -15.00
N LYS A 161 -7.71 4.70 -15.10
CA LYS A 161 -8.41 4.42 -16.36
C LYS A 161 -8.25 5.56 -17.38
N VAL A 162 -8.17 6.81 -16.92
CA VAL A 162 -7.87 7.98 -17.77
C VAL A 162 -6.42 7.98 -18.22
N ALA A 163 -5.49 7.61 -17.33
CA ALA A 163 -4.07 7.55 -17.65
C ALA A 163 -3.74 6.44 -18.69
N GLY A 164 -4.45 5.31 -18.65
CA GLY A 164 -4.43 4.29 -19.70
C GLY A 164 -3.01 3.81 -20.10
N ASP A 165 -2.73 3.79 -21.41
CA ASP A 165 -1.44 3.33 -21.97
C ASP A 165 -0.23 4.17 -21.52
N ARG A 166 -0.43 5.42 -21.06
CA ARG A 166 0.68 6.24 -20.53
C ARG A 166 1.29 5.60 -19.28
N LEU A 167 0.48 4.88 -18.49
CA LEU A 167 0.99 4.17 -17.31
C LEU A 167 1.98 3.08 -17.75
N ARG A 168 1.74 2.37 -18.85
CA ARG A 168 2.67 1.38 -19.41
C ARG A 168 3.98 2.03 -19.86
N THR A 169 3.93 3.20 -20.50
CA THR A 169 5.13 3.95 -20.89
C THR A 169 5.94 4.44 -19.68
N ILE A 170 5.26 4.96 -18.65
CA ILE A 170 5.89 5.40 -17.40
C ILE A 170 6.55 4.22 -16.68
N LEU A 171 5.89 3.06 -16.63
CA LEU A 171 6.45 1.83 -16.09
C LEU A 171 7.63 1.30 -16.93
N GLY A 172 7.59 1.47 -18.25
CA GLY A 172 8.72 1.14 -19.15
C GLY A 172 9.96 2.02 -18.93
N ALA A 173 9.78 3.23 -18.40
CA ALA A 173 10.86 4.17 -18.09
C ALA A 173 11.55 3.93 -16.73
N LEU A 174 11.15 2.90 -15.97
CA LEU A 174 11.71 2.54 -14.65
C LEU A 174 13.21 2.14 -14.67
N THR A 175 13.88 2.19 -15.82
CA THR A 175 15.05 1.35 -16.12
C THR A 175 16.39 2.06 -16.18
N SER A 176 16.47 3.40 -16.01
CA SER A 176 17.73 4.12 -16.31
C SER A 176 18.59 4.45 -15.08
N ASN A 177 18.06 5.10 -14.04
CA ASN A 177 18.82 5.48 -12.83
C ASN A 177 17.92 5.87 -11.63
N ARG A 178 18.52 6.05 -10.43
CA ARG A 178 17.81 6.41 -9.18
C ARG A 178 17.02 7.73 -9.20
N PHE A 179 17.46 8.73 -9.96
CA PHE A 179 16.77 10.03 -10.07
C PHE A 179 15.54 9.93 -10.96
N LEU A 180 15.66 9.23 -12.08
CA LEU A 180 14.51 8.91 -12.91
C LEU A 180 13.53 8.01 -12.15
N GLY A 181 14.04 7.05 -11.38
CA GLY A 181 13.25 6.24 -10.45
C GLY A 181 12.40 7.10 -9.53
N LEU A 182 12.98 8.13 -8.89
CA LEU A 182 12.24 9.08 -8.05
C LEU A 182 11.12 9.80 -8.80
N LEU A 183 11.39 10.33 -9.99
CA LEU A 183 10.35 11.00 -10.79
C LEU A 183 9.24 10.05 -11.22
N VAL A 184 9.59 8.82 -11.60
CA VAL A 184 8.61 7.79 -11.95
C VAL A 184 7.79 7.40 -10.72
N GLY A 185 8.41 7.25 -9.56
CA GLY A 185 7.70 6.98 -8.30
C GLY A 185 6.69 8.07 -7.95
N ILE A 186 7.07 9.35 -8.11
CA ILE A 186 6.14 10.48 -7.95
C ILE A 186 4.96 10.32 -8.90
N ALA A 187 5.23 10.14 -10.19
CA ALA A 187 4.19 10.06 -11.22
C ALA A 187 3.25 8.86 -11.02
N VAL A 188 3.80 7.67 -10.80
CA VAL A 188 3.04 6.43 -10.59
C VAL A 188 2.18 6.55 -9.35
N THR A 189 2.73 6.96 -8.21
CA THR A 189 1.94 7.09 -6.99
C THR A 189 0.97 8.26 -7.02
N ALA A 190 1.27 9.35 -7.72
CA ALA A 190 0.31 10.44 -7.95
C ALA A 190 -0.92 9.98 -8.73
N ILE A 191 -0.73 9.13 -9.75
CA ILE A 191 -1.82 8.61 -10.59
C ILE A 191 -2.57 7.49 -9.86
N VAL A 192 -1.83 6.55 -9.27
CA VAL A 192 -2.38 5.38 -8.59
C VAL A 192 -2.96 5.74 -7.22
N GLN A 193 -2.50 6.83 -6.61
CA GLN A 193 -2.90 7.32 -5.28
C GLN A 193 -2.66 6.29 -4.15
N SER A 194 -1.77 5.32 -4.38
CA SER A 194 -1.43 4.27 -3.40
C SER A 194 0.07 3.97 -3.45
N SER A 195 0.81 4.49 -2.47
CA SER A 195 2.22 4.15 -2.27
C SER A 195 2.39 2.70 -1.84
N SER A 196 1.45 2.12 -1.09
CA SER A 196 1.47 0.70 -0.72
C SER A 196 1.44 -0.20 -1.97
N ALA A 197 0.52 0.06 -2.91
CA ALA A 197 0.48 -0.67 -4.19
C ALA A 197 1.75 -0.46 -5.02
N THR A 198 2.26 0.78 -5.06
CA THR A 198 3.53 1.10 -5.74
C THR A 198 4.70 0.34 -5.10
N SER A 199 4.73 0.22 -3.78
CA SER A 199 5.81 -0.47 -3.05
C SER A 199 5.81 -1.97 -3.31
N VAL A 200 4.63 -2.60 -3.29
CA VAL A 200 4.47 -4.02 -3.65
C VAL A 200 4.91 -4.27 -5.09
N MET A 201 4.53 -3.40 -6.03
CA MET A 201 4.96 -3.47 -7.43
C MET A 201 6.49 -3.38 -7.55
N VAL A 202 7.12 -2.41 -6.88
CA VAL A 202 8.57 -2.20 -6.91
C VAL A 202 9.31 -3.42 -6.33
N VAL A 203 8.86 -3.96 -5.19
CA VAL A 203 9.42 -5.20 -4.61
C VAL A 203 9.30 -6.37 -5.60
N GLY A 204 8.22 -6.42 -6.38
CA GLY A 204 8.02 -7.41 -7.43
C GLY A 204 8.97 -7.27 -8.61
N LEU A 205 9.14 -6.06 -9.13
CA LEU A 205 10.07 -5.77 -10.23
C LEU A 205 11.53 -6.01 -9.86
N VAL A 206 11.90 -5.80 -8.61
CA VAL A 206 13.25 -6.14 -8.13
C VAL A 206 13.42 -7.65 -8.00
N SER A 207 12.41 -8.34 -7.47
CA SER A 207 12.48 -9.79 -7.32
C SER A 207 12.46 -10.53 -8.64
N SER A 208 11.87 -9.93 -9.68
CA SER A 208 11.95 -10.41 -11.04
C SER A 208 13.21 -9.96 -11.77
N ALA A 209 14.17 -9.29 -11.11
CA ALA A 209 15.37 -8.73 -11.74
C ALA A 209 15.06 -7.88 -13.01
N LEU A 210 13.92 -7.19 -13.02
CA LEU A 210 13.60 -6.15 -14.00
C LEU A 210 14.13 -4.79 -13.55
N MET A 211 14.41 -4.65 -12.26
CA MET A 211 14.89 -3.43 -11.66
C MET A 211 15.96 -3.72 -10.61
N THR A 212 16.99 -2.89 -10.55
CA THR A 212 18.02 -2.97 -9.51
C THR A 212 17.51 -2.42 -8.18
N LEU A 213 18.10 -2.85 -7.07
CA LEU A 213 17.81 -2.29 -5.74
C LEU A 213 17.96 -0.75 -5.69
N GLN A 214 18.95 -0.19 -6.39
CA GLN A 214 19.16 1.26 -6.42
C GLN A 214 18.03 2.02 -7.12
N GLN A 215 17.55 1.49 -8.25
CA GLN A 215 16.40 2.05 -8.97
C GLN A 215 15.13 1.96 -8.12
N ALA A 216 14.92 0.80 -7.47
CA ALA A 216 13.80 0.54 -6.58
C ALA A 216 13.71 1.55 -5.44
N ILE A 217 14.84 1.81 -4.79
CA ILE A 217 14.95 2.82 -3.74
C ILE A 217 14.51 4.18 -4.27
N GLY A 218 15.00 4.58 -5.44
CA GLY A 218 14.57 5.83 -6.10
C GLY A 218 13.05 5.90 -6.26
N VAL A 219 12.43 4.85 -6.82
CA VAL A 219 10.97 4.79 -7.02
C VAL A 219 10.20 4.85 -5.71
N LEU A 220 10.65 4.15 -4.67
CA LEU A 220 10.02 4.18 -3.35
C LEU A 220 10.08 5.57 -2.71
N MET A 221 11.21 6.28 -2.85
CA MET A 221 11.33 7.67 -2.39
C MET A 221 10.38 8.59 -3.15
N GLY A 222 10.24 8.38 -4.46
CA GLY A 222 9.25 9.09 -5.28
C GLY A 222 7.81 8.80 -4.85
N ALA A 223 7.50 7.56 -4.49
CA ALA A 223 6.16 7.15 -4.07
C ALA A 223 5.71 7.86 -2.77
N HIS A 224 6.66 8.10 -1.85
CA HIS A 224 6.41 8.91 -0.64
C HIS A 224 6.03 10.35 -0.98
N ILE A 225 6.74 10.99 -1.92
CA ILE A 225 6.38 12.32 -2.44
C ILE A 225 5.02 12.27 -3.14
N GLY A 226 4.77 11.27 -4.00
CA GLY A 226 3.51 11.14 -4.74
C GLY A 226 2.28 11.01 -3.84
N THR A 227 2.39 10.32 -2.70
CA THR A 227 1.29 10.12 -1.73
C THR A 227 0.78 11.43 -1.12
N THR A 228 1.64 12.45 -1.06
CA THR A 228 1.28 13.74 -0.47
C THR A 228 0.24 14.51 -1.30
N ILE A 229 0.11 14.18 -2.58
CA ILE A 229 -0.91 14.77 -3.46
C ILE A 229 -2.31 14.46 -2.92
N THR A 230 -2.55 13.24 -2.41
CA THR A 230 -3.82 12.86 -1.80
C THR A 230 -4.13 13.76 -0.59
N VAL A 231 -3.14 13.94 0.29
CA VAL A 231 -3.26 14.76 1.50
C VAL A 231 -3.48 16.24 1.15
N GLN A 232 -2.80 16.74 0.12
CA GLN A 232 -2.99 18.10 -0.38
C GLN A 232 -4.41 18.33 -0.87
N LEU A 233 -4.96 17.39 -1.65
CA LEU A 233 -6.34 17.45 -2.14
C LEU A 233 -7.35 17.45 -0.99
N ILE A 234 -7.12 16.63 0.04
CA ILE A 234 -7.94 16.57 1.26
C ILE A 234 -7.92 17.90 2.02
N ALA A 235 -6.75 18.53 2.15
CA ALA A 235 -6.57 19.74 2.96
C ALA A 235 -7.20 21.02 2.36
N PHE A 236 -7.73 20.99 1.14
CA PHE A 236 -8.41 22.14 0.54
C PHE A 236 -9.81 22.44 1.12
N ASN A 237 -10.26 21.67 2.13
CA ASN A 237 -11.55 21.84 2.82
C ASN A 237 -12.73 22.09 1.89
N VAL A 238 -12.94 21.18 0.94
CA VAL A 238 -14.04 21.24 -0.05
C VAL A 238 -15.27 20.47 0.45
N SER A 239 -15.34 20.22 1.76
CA SER A 239 -16.34 19.38 2.43
C SER A 239 -17.77 19.84 2.16
N ASP A 240 -17.99 21.15 2.08
CA ASP A 240 -19.31 21.75 1.83
C ASP A 240 -19.87 21.43 0.43
N TYR A 241 -19.00 21.15 -0.54
CA TYR A 241 -19.40 20.78 -1.91
C TYR A 241 -19.43 19.27 -2.13
N SER A 242 -19.21 18.46 -1.09
CA SER A 242 -19.14 17.00 -1.20
C SER A 242 -20.35 16.39 -1.90
N LEU A 243 -21.57 16.76 -1.50
CA LEU A 243 -22.82 16.26 -2.11
C LEU A 243 -23.00 16.73 -3.56
N LEU A 244 -22.55 17.94 -3.89
CA LEU A 244 -22.56 18.43 -5.28
C LEU A 244 -21.63 17.60 -6.16
N LEU A 245 -20.42 17.30 -5.67
CA LEU A 245 -19.46 16.44 -6.35
C LEU A 245 -19.99 15.01 -6.50
N VAL A 246 -20.64 14.45 -5.47
CA VAL A 246 -21.30 13.14 -5.55
C VAL A 246 -22.38 13.16 -6.63
N GLY A 247 -23.29 14.13 -6.61
CA GLY A 247 -24.36 14.25 -7.60
C GLY A 247 -23.84 14.43 -9.02
N ALA A 248 -22.91 15.36 -9.23
CA ALA A 248 -22.33 15.65 -10.54
C ALA A 248 -21.51 14.47 -11.08
N GLY A 249 -20.69 13.84 -10.24
CA GLY A 249 -19.90 12.67 -10.59
C GLY A 249 -20.78 11.48 -10.98
N PHE A 250 -21.81 11.19 -10.17
CA PHE A 250 -22.78 10.13 -10.46
C PHE A 250 -23.58 10.39 -11.74
N LEU A 251 -24.05 11.63 -11.95
CA LEU A 251 -24.73 11.97 -13.20
C LEU A 251 -23.79 11.80 -14.41
N MET A 252 -22.53 12.21 -14.30
CA MET A 252 -21.56 12.06 -15.38
C MET A 252 -21.25 10.59 -15.70
N THR A 253 -21.23 9.69 -14.71
CA THR A 253 -20.98 8.25 -14.97
C THR A 253 -22.14 7.58 -15.71
N ILE A 254 -23.38 8.04 -15.55
CA ILE A 254 -24.57 7.43 -16.18
C ILE A 254 -25.05 8.17 -17.44
N ALA A 255 -24.78 9.48 -17.56
CA ALA A 255 -25.32 10.32 -18.63
C ALA A 255 -24.64 10.11 -20.01
N THR A 256 -23.53 9.39 -20.05
CA THR A 256 -22.73 9.21 -21.26
C THR A 256 -22.25 7.77 -21.42
N LYS A 257 -22.10 7.32 -22.67
CA LYS A 257 -21.47 6.03 -22.99
C LYS A 257 -19.97 6.15 -23.30
N ARG A 258 -19.45 7.38 -23.38
CA ARG A 258 -18.05 7.63 -23.70
C ARG A 258 -17.17 7.38 -22.48
N LYS A 259 -16.30 6.36 -22.56
CA LYS A 259 -15.43 5.89 -21.47
C LYS A 259 -14.67 7.00 -20.74
N PHE A 260 -14.08 7.96 -21.47
CA PHE A 260 -13.35 9.07 -20.87
C PHE A 260 -14.20 9.86 -19.84
N TYR A 261 -15.42 10.25 -20.21
CA TYR A 261 -16.31 11.01 -19.33
C TYR A 261 -16.83 10.16 -18.18
N ILE A 262 -17.06 8.86 -18.39
CA ILE A 262 -17.39 7.94 -17.30
C ILE A 262 -16.25 7.94 -16.26
N TYR A 263 -15.00 7.85 -16.70
CA TYR A 263 -13.85 7.84 -15.79
C TYR A 263 -13.64 9.20 -15.10
N MET A 264 -13.89 10.32 -15.78
CA MET A 264 -13.95 11.64 -15.14
C MET A 264 -15.05 11.71 -14.08
N GLY A 265 -16.22 11.11 -14.37
CA GLY A 265 -17.31 10.97 -13.41
C GLY A 265 -16.93 10.16 -12.19
N GLU A 266 -16.23 9.02 -12.36
CA GLU A 266 -15.69 8.22 -11.24
C GLU A 266 -14.71 9.02 -10.38
N ILE A 267 -13.87 9.87 -10.99
CA ILE A 267 -12.94 10.75 -10.27
C ILE A 267 -13.69 11.78 -9.42
N ILE A 268 -14.64 12.50 -10.03
CA ILE A 268 -15.44 13.52 -9.34
C ILE A 268 -16.28 12.89 -8.22
N LEU A 269 -16.89 11.73 -8.49
CA LEU A 269 -17.67 10.97 -7.52
C LEU A 269 -16.80 10.46 -6.37
N GLY A 270 -15.59 9.97 -6.67
CA GLY A 270 -14.60 9.56 -5.69
C GLY A 270 -14.21 10.69 -4.75
N PHE A 271 -13.90 11.88 -5.29
CA PHE A 271 -13.66 13.08 -4.47
C PHE A 271 -14.87 13.48 -3.63
N GLY A 272 -16.08 13.41 -4.19
CA GLY A 272 -17.31 13.63 -3.45
C GLY A 272 -17.44 12.72 -2.23
N PHE A 273 -17.18 11.42 -2.38
CA PHE A 273 -17.18 10.47 -1.27
C PHE A 273 -16.04 10.69 -0.27
N ILE A 274 -14.83 11.06 -0.72
CA ILE A 274 -13.73 11.45 0.18
C ILE A 274 -14.18 12.58 1.10
N PHE A 275 -14.68 13.67 0.53
CA PHE A 275 -15.12 14.84 1.28
C PHE A 275 -16.35 14.55 2.16
N PHE A 276 -17.31 13.76 1.66
CA PHE A 276 -18.49 13.36 2.44
C PHE A 276 -18.10 12.47 3.63
N GLY A 277 -17.22 11.48 3.42
CA GLY A 277 -16.69 10.63 4.49
C GLY A 277 -15.97 11.44 5.56
N MET A 278 -15.18 12.45 5.17
CA MET A 278 -14.57 13.38 6.12
C MET A 278 -15.58 14.20 6.90
N ALA A 279 -16.65 14.70 6.26
CA ALA A 279 -17.72 15.42 6.96
C ALA A 279 -18.41 14.54 8.01
N VAL A 280 -18.65 13.26 7.70
CA VAL A 280 -19.21 12.28 8.65
C VAL A 280 -18.24 12.04 9.82
N MET A 281 -16.95 11.87 9.55
CA MET A 281 -15.93 11.72 10.60
C MET A 281 -15.83 12.97 11.48
N SER A 282 -15.86 14.17 10.89
CA SER A 282 -15.84 15.46 11.60
C SER A 282 -16.97 15.55 12.62
N GLN A 283 -18.19 15.23 12.18
CA GLN A 283 -19.37 15.24 13.04
C GLN A 283 -19.25 14.19 14.16
N ALA A 284 -18.77 12.99 13.83
CA ALA A 284 -18.59 11.91 14.80
C ALA A 284 -17.61 12.28 15.93
N ILE A 285 -16.54 13.00 15.59
CA ILE A 285 -15.47 13.41 16.51
C ILE A 285 -15.88 14.61 17.38
N ASN A 286 -16.87 15.41 16.96
CA ASN A 286 -17.25 16.66 17.65
C ASN A 286 -17.46 16.54 19.18
N PRO A 287 -18.13 15.49 19.71
CA PRO A 287 -18.31 15.33 21.17
C PRO A 287 -16.99 15.25 21.95
N LEU A 288 -15.92 14.72 21.33
CA LEU A 288 -14.62 14.54 21.98
C LEU A 288 -13.95 15.86 22.36
N LYS A 289 -14.29 16.97 21.69
CA LYS A 289 -13.79 18.33 22.01
C LYS A 289 -14.12 18.78 23.42
N SER A 290 -15.13 18.19 24.03
CA SER A 290 -15.62 18.55 25.35
C SER A 290 -15.19 17.57 26.45
N MET A 291 -14.42 16.53 26.10
CA MET A 291 -13.98 15.50 27.04
C MET A 291 -12.57 15.80 27.59
N PRO A 292 -12.42 16.14 28.88
CA PRO A 292 -11.12 16.51 29.46
C PRO A 292 -10.07 15.40 29.34
N ALA A 293 -10.48 14.13 29.52
CA ALA A 293 -9.58 12.98 29.38
C ALA A 293 -9.00 12.84 27.96
N PHE A 294 -9.81 13.11 26.93
CA PHE A 294 -9.37 13.05 25.55
C PHE A 294 -8.42 14.21 25.20
N ILE A 295 -8.73 15.42 25.66
CA ILE A 295 -7.86 16.59 25.50
C ILE A 295 -6.51 16.37 26.20
N ALA A 296 -6.51 15.82 27.42
CA ALA A 296 -5.29 15.49 28.14
C ALA A 296 -4.42 14.48 27.38
N TRP A 297 -5.03 13.45 26.79
CA TRP A 297 -4.35 12.50 25.92
C TRP A 297 -3.73 13.16 24.67
N LEU A 298 -4.45 14.08 24.02
CA LEU A 298 -3.95 14.81 22.85
C LEU A 298 -2.79 15.76 23.19
N ILE A 299 -2.85 16.40 24.36
CA ILE A 299 -1.77 17.24 24.89
C ILE A 299 -0.53 16.37 25.16
N GLU A 300 -0.70 15.19 25.74
CA GLU A 300 0.40 14.26 26.01
C GLU A 300 1.09 13.80 24.71
N PHE A 301 0.32 13.52 23.64
CA PHE A 301 0.91 13.23 22.32
C PHE A 301 1.68 14.43 21.74
N GLY A 302 1.24 15.66 22.00
CA GLY A 302 1.97 16.87 21.60
C GLY A 302 3.25 17.10 22.40
N ASN A 303 3.23 16.76 23.69
CA ASN A 303 4.38 16.89 24.59
C ASN A 303 5.41 15.78 24.41
N SER A 304 4.99 14.60 23.91
CA SER A 304 5.84 13.45 23.65
C SER A 304 5.82 13.06 22.15
N PRO A 305 6.64 13.72 21.30
CA PRO A 305 6.70 13.44 19.87
C PRO A 305 6.98 11.96 19.55
N ILE A 306 7.82 11.29 20.34
CA ILE A 306 8.15 9.87 20.13
C ILE A 306 6.90 9.00 20.30
N LEU A 307 6.07 9.29 21.30
CA LEU A 307 4.83 8.55 21.52
C LEU A 307 3.87 8.73 20.34
N GLY A 308 3.73 9.96 19.82
CA GLY A 308 2.93 10.25 18.63
C GLY A 308 3.43 9.48 17.38
N ILE A 309 4.74 9.47 17.15
CA ILE A 309 5.36 8.72 16.05
C ILE A 309 5.04 7.23 16.15
N LEU A 310 5.23 6.63 17.33
CA LEU A 310 5.00 5.19 17.54
C LEU A 310 3.50 4.83 17.40
N ALA A 311 2.61 5.62 18.01
CA ALA A 311 1.17 5.39 17.95
C ALA A 311 0.67 5.43 16.50
N SER A 312 1.06 6.46 15.73
CA SER A 312 0.67 6.59 14.33
C SER A 312 1.33 5.54 13.42
N THR A 313 2.55 5.10 13.74
CA THR A 313 3.21 3.99 13.03
C THR A 313 2.38 2.72 13.14
N VAL A 314 1.97 2.35 14.36
CA VAL A 314 1.15 1.15 14.61
C VAL A 314 -0.21 1.29 13.96
N PHE A 315 -0.88 2.43 14.15
CA PHE A 315 -2.20 2.67 13.57
C PHE A 315 -2.16 2.59 12.05
N THR A 316 -1.19 3.24 11.41
CA THR A 316 -1.03 3.22 9.96
C THR A 316 -0.64 1.84 9.44
N ALA A 317 0.15 1.07 10.19
CA ALA A 317 0.48 -0.31 9.81
C ALA A 317 -0.76 -1.23 9.82
N ILE A 318 -1.69 -1.01 10.76
CA ILE A 318 -2.97 -1.74 10.83
C ILE A 318 -3.91 -1.32 9.70
N ILE A 319 -4.08 -0.01 9.50
CA ILE A 319 -4.96 0.55 8.46
C ILE A 319 -4.37 0.37 7.06
N GLN A 320 -3.06 0.22 6.94
CA GLN A 320 -2.29 0.05 5.71
C GLN A 320 -2.40 1.23 4.72
N SER A 321 -2.85 2.40 5.20
CA SER A 321 -3.02 3.61 4.39
C SER A 321 -2.60 4.87 5.17
N SER A 322 -1.44 5.43 4.85
CA SER A 322 -0.99 6.71 5.42
C SER A 322 -1.85 7.88 4.97
N GLY A 323 -2.38 7.86 3.75
CA GLY A 323 -3.33 8.87 3.28
C GLY A 323 -4.58 8.92 4.17
N ALA A 324 -5.10 7.77 4.61
CA ALA A 324 -6.21 7.70 5.55
C ALA A 324 -5.83 8.17 6.95
N THR A 325 -4.68 7.73 7.49
CA THR A 325 -4.21 8.19 8.81
C THR A 325 -4.00 9.71 8.86
N ILE A 326 -3.31 10.25 7.86
CA ILE A 326 -3.03 11.69 7.77
C ILE A 326 -4.32 12.46 7.46
N GLY A 327 -5.22 11.91 6.65
CA GLY A 327 -6.55 12.46 6.41
C GLY A 327 -7.35 12.62 7.71
N LEU A 328 -7.31 11.62 8.60
CA LEU A 328 -7.92 11.72 9.93
C LEU A 328 -7.28 12.83 10.78
N CYS A 329 -5.94 12.98 10.72
CA CYS A 329 -5.26 14.08 11.39
C CYS A 329 -5.73 15.45 10.85
N VAL A 330 -5.91 15.56 9.54
CA VAL A 330 -6.44 16.78 8.89
C VAL A 330 -7.86 17.09 9.34
N VAL A 331 -8.74 16.08 9.44
CA VAL A 331 -10.12 16.24 9.95
C VAL A 331 -10.10 16.73 11.40
N MET A 332 -9.31 16.08 12.27
CA MET A 332 -9.19 16.47 13.67
C MET A 332 -8.61 17.89 13.84
N ALA A 333 -7.65 18.27 12.98
CA ALA A 333 -7.10 19.63 12.97
C ALA A 333 -8.10 20.68 12.48
N GLY A 334 -8.92 20.35 11.47
CA GLY A 334 -10.02 21.20 11.01
C GLY A 334 -11.07 21.45 12.09
N GLU A 335 -11.27 20.46 12.97
CA GLU A 335 -12.12 20.57 14.15
C GLU A 335 -11.43 21.25 15.35
N GLY A 336 -10.15 21.66 15.23
CA GLY A 336 -9.40 22.33 16.30
C GLY A 336 -8.95 21.41 17.44
N LEU A 337 -9.01 20.08 17.25
CA LEU A 337 -8.54 19.11 18.24
C LEU A 337 -7.03 18.88 18.18
N LEU A 338 -6.45 18.96 16.99
CA LEU A 338 -5.01 18.78 16.79
C LEU A 338 -4.37 20.11 16.40
N SER A 339 -3.32 20.48 17.13
CA SER A 339 -2.37 21.51 16.72
C SER A 339 -1.38 20.93 15.71
N LEU A 340 -0.65 21.82 15.00
CA LEU A 340 0.45 21.39 14.14
C LEU A 340 1.50 20.58 14.93
N GLN A 341 1.78 21.03 16.16
CA GLN A 341 2.76 20.40 17.06
C GLN A 341 2.40 18.95 17.41
N SER A 342 1.11 18.68 17.66
CA SER A 342 0.65 17.30 17.89
C SER A 342 0.52 16.50 16.60
N ALA A 343 0.22 17.14 15.47
CA ALA A 343 -0.02 16.47 14.21
C ALA A 343 1.26 16.01 13.49
N MET A 344 2.35 16.78 13.53
CA MET A 344 3.58 16.43 12.81
C MET A 344 4.23 15.11 13.27
N PRO A 345 4.32 14.80 14.58
CA PRO A 345 4.74 13.48 15.04
C PRO A 345 3.86 12.34 14.51
N LEU A 346 2.54 12.54 14.43
CA LEU A 346 1.61 11.56 13.84
C LEU A 346 1.87 11.38 12.34
N VAL A 347 2.11 12.46 11.60
CA VAL A 347 2.47 12.40 10.17
C VAL A 347 3.77 11.62 9.98
N PHE A 348 4.79 11.86 10.80
CA PHE A 348 6.05 11.12 10.76
C PHE A 348 5.83 9.62 10.99
N GLY A 349 5.05 9.26 12.02
CA GLY A 349 4.66 7.88 12.27
C GLY A 349 3.91 7.23 11.10
N ALA A 350 3.01 7.95 10.44
CA ALA A 350 2.27 7.43 9.29
C ALA A 350 3.18 7.09 8.10
N ASN A 351 4.23 7.88 7.86
CA ASN A 351 5.22 7.57 6.82
C ASN A 351 6.00 6.28 7.14
N ILE A 352 6.35 6.03 8.40
CA ILE A 352 6.96 4.75 8.82
C ILE A 352 5.96 3.60 8.66
N GLY A 353 4.74 3.76 9.18
CA GLY A 353 3.72 2.70 9.19
C GLY A 353 3.34 2.19 7.80
N THR A 354 3.43 3.04 6.78
CA THR A 354 3.21 2.66 5.36
C THR A 354 4.12 1.49 4.93
N CYS A 355 5.32 1.39 5.49
CA CYS A 355 6.30 0.35 5.15
C CYS A 355 5.85 -1.07 5.56
N ALA A 356 4.85 -1.20 6.44
CA ALA A 356 4.33 -2.50 6.86
C ALA A 356 3.83 -3.33 5.66
N THR A 357 3.20 -2.69 4.66
CA THR A 357 2.71 -3.37 3.46
C THR A 357 3.85 -3.94 2.61
N ALA A 358 4.92 -3.16 2.42
CA ALA A 358 6.13 -3.60 1.72
C ALA A 358 6.81 -4.77 2.46
N LEU A 359 6.93 -4.67 3.78
CA LEU A 359 7.49 -5.74 4.62
C LEU A 359 6.67 -7.04 4.52
N LEU A 360 5.33 -6.95 4.59
CA LEU A 360 4.44 -8.11 4.41
C LEU A 360 4.56 -8.70 3.00
N SER A 361 4.77 -7.87 1.97
CA SER A 361 4.97 -8.35 0.59
C SER A 361 6.26 -9.14 0.37
N THR A 362 7.19 -9.14 1.34
CA THR A 362 8.42 -9.93 1.27
C THR A 362 8.23 -11.42 1.61
N ILE A 363 7.05 -11.82 2.09
CA ILE A 363 6.74 -13.22 2.34
C ILE A 363 6.79 -13.98 1.00
N GLY A 364 7.80 -14.84 0.84
CA GLY A 364 8.08 -15.54 -0.41
C GLY A 364 8.94 -14.79 -1.43
N ALA A 365 9.35 -13.54 -1.15
CA ALA A 365 10.19 -12.75 -2.04
C ALA A 365 11.67 -13.19 -2.02
N THR A 366 12.37 -12.85 -3.10
CA THR A 366 13.80 -13.06 -3.27
C THR A 366 14.62 -12.25 -2.25
N THR A 367 15.92 -12.52 -2.16
CA THR A 367 16.85 -11.72 -1.35
C THR A 367 16.74 -10.23 -1.68
N ASP A 368 16.66 -9.88 -2.97
CA ASP A 368 16.58 -8.49 -3.40
C ASP A 368 15.21 -7.86 -3.13
N GLY A 369 14.13 -8.64 -3.18
CA GLY A 369 12.81 -8.20 -2.70
C GLY A 369 12.83 -7.84 -1.20
N LYS A 370 13.46 -8.67 -0.38
CA LYS A 370 13.66 -8.39 1.07
C LYS A 370 14.52 -7.16 1.30
N ARG A 371 15.62 -7.03 0.56
CA ARG A 371 16.49 -5.84 0.59
C ARG A 371 15.73 -4.57 0.20
N THR A 372 14.83 -4.66 -0.78
CA THR A 372 14.00 -3.52 -1.23
C THR A 372 13.04 -3.05 -0.15
N ALA A 373 12.30 -3.97 0.49
CA ALA A 373 11.40 -3.59 1.59
C ALA A 373 12.16 -3.07 2.83
N LEU A 374 13.33 -3.65 3.13
CA LEU A 374 14.21 -3.13 4.18
C LEU A 374 14.70 -1.72 3.83
N ALA A 375 15.06 -1.47 2.56
CA ALA A 375 15.47 -0.14 2.10
C ALA A 375 14.36 0.89 2.21
N HIS A 376 13.12 0.51 1.87
CA HIS A 376 11.95 1.35 2.04
C HIS A 376 11.74 1.74 3.52
N THR A 377 11.86 0.75 4.41
CA THR A 377 11.71 0.94 5.85
C THR A 377 12.82 1.82 6.41
N ALA A 378 14.07 1.52 6.05
CA ALA A 378 15.24 2.28 6.46
C ALA A 378 15.16 3.74 6.02
N PHE A 379 14.78 4.00 4.75
CA PHE A 379 14.57 5.36 4.24
C PHE A 379 13.55 6.13 5.10
N SER A 380 12.40 5.53 5.39
CA SER A 380 11.32 6.18 6.15
C SER A 380 11.73 6.45 7.60
N VAL A 381 12.41 5.49 8.24
CA VAL A 381 12.91 5.62 9.61
C VAL A 381 14.03 6.67 9.70
N ILE A 382 14.99 6.66 8.79
CA ILE A 382 16.08 7.65 8.75
C ILE A 382 15.51 9.05 8.52
N GLY A 383 14.54 9.20 7.62
CA GLY A 383 13.85 10.48 7.40
C GLY A 383 13.22 11.04 8.67
N VAL A 384 12.47 10.21 9.41
CA VAL A 384 11.87 10.63 10.68
C VAL A 384 12.94 10.96 11.73
N ILE A 385 13.98 10.12 11.89
CA ILE A 385 15.08 10.38 12.83
C ILE A 385 15.78 11.69 12.51
N LEU A 386 15.96 12.02 11.22
CA LEU A 386 16.62 13.25 10.78
C LEU A 386 15.82 14.50 11.18
N PHE A 387 14.49 14.48 11.05
CA PHE A 387 13.65 15.65 11.29
C PHE A 387 13.17 15.77 12.75
N THR A 388 13.10 14.68 13.51
CA THR A 388 12.58 14.70 14.89
C THR A 388 13.32 15.68 15.82
N PRO A 389 14.67 15.79 15.81
CA PRO A 389 15.39 16.78 16.63
C PRO A 389 15.10 18.23 16.22
N PHE A 390 14.64 18.45 14.99
CA PHE A 390 14.35 19.76 14.41
C PHE A 390 12.85 20.03 14.29
N LEU A 391 12.02 19.33 15.07
CA LEU A 391 10.57 19.42 14.93
C LEU A 391 10.05 20.86 15.10
N THR A 392 10.46 21.56 16.16
CA THR A 392 10.05 22.95 16.42
C THR A 392 10.47 23.93 15.31
N PRO A 393 11.75 24.00 14.87
CA PRO A 393 12.11 24.88 13.74
C PRO A 393 11.44 24.45 12.43
N PHE A 394 11.17 23.15 12.24
CA PHE A 394 10.45 22.65 11.08
C PHE A 394 8.98 23.11 11.06
N GLU A 395 8.30 23.07 12.20
CA GLU A 395 6.94 23.59 12.37
C GLU A 395 6.87 25.10 12.07
N ALA A 396 7.80 25.88 12.62
CA ALA A 396 7.89 27.31 12.34
C ALA A 396 8.10 27.58 10.84
N PHE A 397 8.94 26.77 10.18
CA PHE A 397 9.14 26.86 8.74
C PHE A 397 7.87 26.54 7.95
N ILE A 398 7.13 25.49 8.32
CA ILE A 398 5.84 25.13 7.71
C ILE A 398 4.83 26.27 7.86
N GLN A 399 4.72 26.85 9.06
CA GLN A 399 3.82 27.98 9.33
C GLN A 399 4.18 29.18 8.44
N SER A 400 5.48 29.51 8.32
CA SER A 400 5.93 30.61 7.47
C SER A 400 5.62 30.41 5.97
N ILE A 401 5.76 29.19 5.46
CA ILE A 401 5.41 28.87 4.06
C ILE A 401 3.90 28.94 3.88
N THR A 402 3.14 28.40 4.82
CA THR A 402 1.68 28.30 4.70
C THR A 402 1.04 29.69 4.79
N SER A 403 1.54 30.55 5.68
CA SER A 403 1.12 31.95 5.77
C SER A 403 1.47 32.74 4.51
N TRP A 404 2.65 32.50 3.92
CA TRP A 404 3.04 33.06 2.63
C TRP A 404 2.10 32.64 1.48
N MET A 405 1.53 31.42 1.55
CA MET A 405 0.49 30.97 0.61
C MET A 405 -0.90 31.57 0.89
N GLY A 406 -1.03 32.44 1.89
CA GLY A 406 -2.26 33.18 2.21
C GLY A 406 -3.25 32.45 3.11
N THR A 407 -2.81 31.46 3.90
CA THR A 407 -3.69 30.72 4.81
C THR A 407 -3.00 30.34 6.11
N GLU A 408 -3.75 30.31 7.21
CA GLU A 408 -3.29 29.86 8.55
C GLU A 408 -3.98 28.55 8.98
N ALA A 409 -4.68 27.88 8.05
CA ALA A 409 -5.40 26.67 8.37
C ALA A 409 -4.45 25.52 8.76
N VAL A 410 -4.61 24.97 9.96
CA VAL A 410 -3.77 23.86 10.46
C VAL A 410 -3.83 22.64 9.53
N ALA A 411 -4.99 22.36 8.92
CA ALA A 411 -5.15 21.36 7.87
C ALA A 411 -4.17 21.54 6.70
N ARG A 412 -3.99 22.78 6.23
CA ARG A 412 -3.04 23.13 5.16
C ARG A 412 -1.60 23.04 5.64
N GLN A 413 -1.34 23.45 6.88
CA GLN A 413 0.00 23.32 7.50
C GLN A 413 0.41 21.83 7.59
N ILE A 414 -0.49 20.93 7.98
CA ILE A 414 -0.22 19.47 8.02
C ILE A 414 0.10 18.93 6.62
N ALA A 415 -0.70 19.28 5.61
CA ALA A 415 -0.46 18.83 4.24
C ALA A 415 0.84 19.36 3.65
N ASN A 416 1.15 20.64 3.90
CA ASN A 416 2.42 21.25 3.52
C ASN A 416 3.60 20.61 4.26
N GLY A 417 3.46 20.38 5.57
CA GLY A 417 4.48 19.70 6.38
C GLY A 417 4.77 18.29 5.89
N HIS A 418 3.73 17.51 5.57
CA HIS A 418 3.88 16.18 4.96
C HIS A 418 4.61 16.24 3.62
N MET A 419 4.28 17.22 2.78
CA MET A 419 4.92 17.39 1.48
C MET A 419 6.39 17.80 1.60
N ILE A 420 6.67 18.86 2.36
CA ILE A 420 8.01 19.39 2.55
C ILE A 420 8.91 18.31 3.20
N PHE A 421 8.41 17.59 4.21
CA PHE A 421 9.12 16.49 4.85
C PHE A 421 9.56 15.43 3.84
N ASN A 422 8.65 14.96 2.98
CA ASN A 422 8.96 13.93 1.99
C ASN A 422 9.91 14.41 0.89
N ILE A 423 9.74 15.64 0.40
CA ILE A 423 10.66 16.24 -0.58
C ILE A 423 12.06 16.39 0.02
N MET A 424 12.18 17.00 1.20
CA MET A 424 13.48 17.24 1.82
C MET A 424 14.17 15.91 2.16
N THR A 425 13.44 14.95 2.74
CA THR A 425 13.97 13.61 3.03
C THR A 425 14.48 12.93 1.76
N ALA A 426 13.73 13.00 0.67
CA ALA A 426 14.14 12.42 -0.59
C ALA A 426 15.39 13.11 -1.18
N MET A 427 15.42 14.45 -1.17
CA MET A 427 16.56 15.23 -1.67
C MET A 427 17.83 15.00 -0.86
N ILE A 428 17.72 14.84 0.46
CA ILE A 428 18.86 14.55 1.33
C ILE A 428 19.35 13.12 1.10
N LEU A 429 18.46 12.14 1.11
CA LEU A 429 18.84 10.72 1.09
C LEU A 429 19.15 10.17 -0.31
N ILE A 430 18.73 10.84 -1.40
CA ILE A 430 18.94 10.31 -2.76
C ILE A 430 20.42 10.19 -3.10
N GLY A 431 21.25 11.09 -2.58
CA GLY A 431 22.71 11.03 -2.71
C GLY A 431 23.32 9.79 -2.05
N PHE A 432 22.74 9.34 -0.93
CA PHE A 432 23.23 8.23 -0.10
C PHE A 432 22.67 6.85 -0.52
N VAL A 433 21.86 6.76 -1.58
CA VAL A 433 21.31 5.49 -2.07
C VAL A 433 22.37 4.39 -2.29
N PRO A 434 23.57 4.65 -2.87
CA PRO A 434 24.62 3.64 -3.02
C PRO A 434 25.14 3.13 -1.67
N LEU A 435 25.34 4.02 -0.69
CA LEU A 435 25.77 3.64 0.66
C LEU A 435 24.70 2.80 1.35
N MET A 436 23.43 3.20 1.25
CA MET A 436 22.31 2.45 1.80
C MET A 436 22.20 1.06 1.16
N THR A 437 22.41 0.98 -0.16
CA THR A 437 22.44 -0.28 -0.91
C THR A 437 23.52 -1.22 -0.35
N GLN A 438 24.75 -0.73 -0.18
CA GLN A 438 25.86 -1.51 0.39
C GLN A 438 25.54 -2.00 1.81
N LEU A 439 25.04 -1.12 2.67
CA LEU A 439 24.69 -1.47 4.04
C LEU A 439 23.61 -2.56 4.09
N ILE A 440 22.57 -2.43 3.26
CA ILE A 440 21.47 -3.39 3.20
C ILE A 440 21.92 -4.73 2.63
N THR A 441 22.79 -4.73 1.61
CA THR A 441 23.37 -5.97 1.09
C THR A 441 24.25 -6.70 2.11
N LYS A 442 24.81 -5.97 3.09
CA LYS A 442 25.55 -6.55 4.22
C LYS A 442 24.63 -7.09 5.31
N ILE A 443 23.51 -6.41 5.60
CA ILE A 443 22.50 -6.86 6.58
C ILE A 443 21.79 -8.12 6.08
N ILE A 444 21.41 -8.13 4.81
CA ILE A 444 20.80 -9.28 4.13
C ILE A 444 21.80 -9.77 3.07
N PRO A 445 22.78 -10.61 3.46
CA PRO A 445 23.72 -11.20 2.52
C PRO A 445 22.99 -12.13 1.55
N GLU A 446 23.56 -12.30 0.35
CA GLU A 446 23.12 -13.37 -0.51
C GLU A 446 23.34 -14.69 0.23
N LYS A 447 22.27 -15.47 0.38
CA LYS A 447 22.44 -16.85 0.83
C LYS A 447 23.20 -17.56 -0.29
N ALA A 448 24.38 -18.09 0.03
CA ALA A 448 25.00 -19.13 -0.78
C ALA A 448 23.92 -20.18 -1.03
N GLU A 449 23.54 -20.37 -2.29
CA GLU A 449 22.52 -21.36 -2.64
C GLU A 449 23.04 -22.71 -2.14
N GLY A 450 22.37 -23.31 -1.16
CA GLY A 450 22.59 -24.73 -0.86
C GLY A 450 22.19 -25.57 -2.07
N ASP A 451 22.78 -26.76 -2.20
CA ASP A 451 22.71 -27.69 -3.36
C ASP A 451 21.30 -28.06 -3.88
N ALA A 452 20.21 -27.59 -3.28
CA ALA A 452 18.85 -27.89 -3.70
C ALA A 452 18.38 -27.00 -4.87
N PHE A 453 18.17 -27.63 -6.03
CA PHE A 453 17.57 -27.01 -7.22
C PHE A 453 16.13 -26.52 -6.92
N LYS A 454 15.87 -25.21 -7.10
CA LYS A 454 14.59 -24.54 -6.77
C LYS A 454 14.19 -23.54 -7.85
N PRO A 455 12.91 -23.13 -7.95
CA PRO A 455 12.56 -21.97 -8.77
C PRO A 455 13.27 -20.71 -8.27
N LYS A 456 13.76 -19.89 -9.20
CA LYS A 456 14.44 -18.61 -8.97
C LYS A 456 13.48 -17.42 -9.07
N TYR A 457 12.49 -17.47 -9.97
CA TYR A 457 11.62 -16.33 -10.30
C TYR A 457 10.16 -16.53 -9.86
N LEU A 458 9.72 -17.76 -9.54
CA LEU A 458 8.33 -18.01 -9.11
C LEU A 458 8.11 -17.59 -7.66
N ASN A 459 7.18 -16.65 -7.44
CA ASN A 459 6.75 -16.22 -6.10
C ASN A 459 5.24 -15.98 -6.07
N ASN A 460 4.56 -16.64 -5.14
CA ASN A 460 3.11 -16.58 -4.96
C ASN A 460 2.60 -15.15 -4.63
N ALA A 461 3.43 -14.27 -4.07
CA ALA A 461 3.04 -12.89 -3.77
C ALA A 461 2.68 -12.09 -5.03
N TYR A 462 3.20 -12.47 -6.20
CA TYR A 462 2.93 -11.76 -7.47
C TYR A 462 1.68 -12.23 -8.20
N LEU A 463 0.94 -13.21 -7.66
CA LEU A 463 -0.29 -13.69 -8.26
C LEU A 463 -1.39 -12.60 -8.31
N GLU A 464 -1.30 -11.57 -7.46
CA GLU A 464 -2.18 -10.38 -7.50
C GLU A 464 -1.81 -9.39 -8.63
N THR A 465 -0.68 -9.62 -9.31
CA THR A 465 -0.18 -8.79 -10.43
C THR A 465 0.08 -9.67 -11.66
N PRO A 466 -0.95 -9.99 -12.47
CA PRO A 466 -0.86 -11.02 -13.51
C PRO A 466 0.25 -10.81 -14.55
N ASP A 467 0.52 -9.57 -14.96
CA ASP A 467 1.59 -9.29 -15.92
C ASP A 467 2.98 -9.67 -15.38
N ILE A 468 3.25 -9.36 -14.10
CA ILE A 468 4.52 -9.71 -13.43
C ILE A 468 4.60 -11.23 -13.25
N ALA A 469 3.49 -11.87 -12.85
CA ALA A 469 3.45 -13.32 -12.70
C ALA A 469 3.74 -14.06 -14.01
N LEU A 470 3.11 -13.65 -15.12
CA LEU A 470 3.38 -14.24 -16.45
C LEU A 470 4.82 -14.02 -16.90
N GLN A 471 5.37 -12.84 -16.65
CA GLN A 471 6.76 -12.54 -17.01
C GLN A 471 7.76 -13.36 -16.18
N ASN A 472 7.48 -13.61 -14.91
CA ASN A 472 8.31 -14.49 -14.07
C ASN A 472 8.24 -15.95 -14.52
N ALA A 473 7.05 -16.43 -14.91
CA ALA A 473 6.89 -17.76 -15.47
C ALA A 473 7.68 -17.93 -16.79
N GLN A 474 7.66 -16.91 -17.66
CA GLN A 474 8.47 -16.92 -18.89
C GLN A 474 9.98 -16.96 -18.62
N ARG A 475 10.48 -16.30 -17.57
CA ARG A 475 11.91 -16.40 -17.22
C ARG A 475 12.31 -17.80 -16.76
N GLU A 476 11.41 -18.51 -16.08
CA GLU A 476 11.65 -19.90 -15.74
C GLU A 476 11.52 -20.84 -16.94
N GLU A 477 10.63 -20.55 -17.88
CA GLU A 477 10.59 -21.23 -19.18
C GLU A 477 11.94 -21.08 -19.91
N VAL A 478 12.53 -19.88 -19.97
CA VAL A 478 13.88 -19.69 -20.54
C VAL A 478 14.95 -20.48 -19.79
N ARG A 479 14.82 -20.61 -18.46
CA ARG A 479 15.73 -21.45 -17.67
C ARG A 479 15.55 -22.94 -17.98
N LEU A 480 14.31 -23.38 -18.20
CA LEU A 480 13.97 -24.73 -18.64
C LEU A 480 14.59 -25.02 -20.01
N VAL A 481 14.46 -24.09 -20.97
CA VAL A 481 15.10 -24.12 -22.28
C VAL A 481 16.62 -24.32 -22.19
N THR A 482 17.30 -23.56 -21.31
CA THR A 482 18.75 -23.67 -21.12
C THR A 482 19.16 -25.07 -20.62
N ILE A 483 18.37 -25.67 -19.72
CA ILE A 483 18.62 -27.02 -19.21
C ILE A 483 18.43 -28.06 -20.32
N VAL A 484 17.34 -27.96 -21.09
CA VAL A 484 17.05 -28.87 -22.21
C VAL A 484 18.13 -28.80 -23.30
N ARG A 485 18.64 -27.60 -23.61
CA ARG A 485 19.78 -27.41 -24.52
C ARG A 485 21.03 -28.14 -24.01
N ALA A 486 21.38 -27.92 -22.74
CA ALA A 486 22.52 -28.60 -22.15
C ALA A 486 22.34 -30.14 -22.06
N MET A 487 21.10 -30.63 -21.93
CA MET A 487 20.82 -32.07 -22.02
C MET A 487 21.14 -32.60 -23.41
N TYR A 488 20.70 -31.91 -24.46
CA TYR A 488 20.96 -32.29 -25.85
C TYR A 488 22.46 -32.35 -26.15
N ASP A 489 23.23 -31.37 -25.69
CA ASP A 489 24.69 -31.34 -25.88
C ASP A 489 25.38 -32.54 -25.21
N ASN A 490 24.91 -32.90 -24.01
CA ASN A 490 25.42 -34.07 -23.29
C ASN A 490 25.05 -35.39 -23.99
N THR A 491 23.92 -35.44 -24.74
CA THR A 491 23.50 -36.66 -25.44
C THR A 491 24.32 -36.98 -26.69
N MET A 492 24.94 -35.97 -27.32
CA MET A 492 25.69 -36.11 -28.58
C MET A 492 26.90 -37.05 -28.48
N ASN A 493 27.50 -37.17 -27.29
CA ASN A 493 28.69 -37.99 -27.06
C ASN A 493 28.42 -39.27 -26.23
N LEU A 494 27.16 -39.66 -26.02
CA LEU A 494 26.82 -40.82 -25.19
C LEU A 494 27.18 -42.17 -25.82
N PHE A 495 27.35 -42.22 -27.15
CA PHE A 495 27.74 -43.43 -27.87
C PHE A 495 29.26 -43.51 -28.10
N SER A 496 30.04 -42.88 -27.22
CA SER A 496 31.52 -42.92 -27.19
C SER A 496 32.02 -43.56 -25.88
N SER A 497 33.33 -43.82 -25.76
CA SER A 497 33.96 -44.59 -24.67
C SER A 497 33.85 -43.98 -23.25
N GLU A 498 33.23 -42.81 -23.08
CA GLU A 498 33.02 -42.10 -21.81
C GLU A 498 31.53 -41.73 -21.62
N ASN A 499 30.69 -42.71 -21.30
CA ASN A 499 29.23 -42.54 -21.33
C ASN A 499 28.54 -42.51 -19.95
N GLU A 500 29.00 -43.26 -18.94
CA GLU A 500 28.31 -43.38 -17.64
C GLU A 500 28.11 -42.04 -16.93
N GLU A 501 29.16 -41.20 -16.85
CA GLU A 501 29.08 -39.88 -16.21
C GLU A 501 28.10 -38.95 -16.96
N LYS A 502 28.12 -38.98 -18.30
CA LYS A 502 27.24 -38.16 -19.13
C LYS A 502 25.79 -38.64 -19.06
N VAL A 503 25.54 -39.95 -19.02
CA VAL A 503 24.20 -40.51 -18.80
C VAL A 503 23.66 -40.05 -17.44
N ALA A 504 24.46 -40.17 -16.38
CA ALA A 504 24.08 -39.71 -15.06
C ALA A 504 23.74 -38.20 -15.05
N LYS A 505 24.53 -37.39 -15.75
CA LYS A 505 24.30 -35.96 -15.91
C LYS A 505 22.98 -35.64 -16.65
N VAL A 506 22.69 -36.32 -17.76
CA VAL A 506 21.42 -36.15 -18.49
C VAL A 506 20.23 -36.54 -17.62
N ARG A 507 20.33 -37.64 -16.85
CA ARG A 507 19.27 -38.05 -15.91
C ARG A 507 19.03 -37.04 -14.80
N GLU A 508 20.10 -36.45 -14.26
CA GLU A 508 19.95 -35.41 -13.25
C GLU A 508 19.31 -34.15 -13.82
N GLN A 509 19.70 -33.73 -15.03
CA GLN A 509 19.06 -32.64 -15.74
C GLN A 509 17.57 -32.93 -16.04
N LEU A 510 17.21 -34.17 -16.38
CA LEU A 510 15.80 -34.56 -16.57
C LEU A 510 14.98 -34.35 -15.28
N LYS A 511 15.53 -34.72 -14.11
CA LYS A 511 14.86 -34.44 -12.82
C LYS A 511 14.66 -32.95 -12.61
N GLN A 512 15.67 -32.13 -12.95
CA GLN A 512 15.58 -30.67 -12.87
C GLN A 512 14.50 -30.11 -13.79
N VAL A 513 14.38 -30.60 -15.03
CA VAL A 513 13.31 -30.22 -15.97
C VAL A 513 11.95 -30.55 -15.37
N ASN A 514 11.73 -31.80 -14.94
CA ASN A 514 10.45 -32.25 -14.39
C ASN A 514 10.05 -31.46 -13.13
N PHE A 515 11.00 -31.15 -12.26
CA PHE A 515 10.76 -30.34 -11.09
C PHE A 515 10.37 -28.90 -11.45
N LEU A 516 11.14 -28.25 -12.34
CA LEU A 516 10.91 -26.86 -12.71
C LEU A 516 9.61 -26.68 -13.49
N GLU A 517 9.34 -27.57 -14.45
CA GLU A 517 8.09 -27.61 -15.20
C GLU A 517 6.88 -27.73 -14.27
N GLY A 518 6.91 -28.66 -13.31
CA GLY A 518 5.84 -28.85 -12.34
C GLY A 518 5.59 -27.61 -11.46
N GLU A 519 6.64 -26.89 -11.09
CA GLU A 519 6.54 -25.62 -10.36
C GLU A 519 5.94 -24.50 -11.23
N ILE A 520 6.37 -24.36 -12.50
CA ILE A 520 5.80 -23.38 -13.44
C ILE A 520 4.30 -23.69 -13.68
N ARG A 521 3.95 -24.96 -13.92
CA ARG A 521 2.56 -25.39 -14.13
C ARG A 521 1.66 -25.10 -12.92
N ARG A 522 2.13 -25.41 -11.71
CA ARG A 522 1.42 -25.07 -10.46
C ARG A 522 1.20 -23.56 -10.33
N TYR A 523 2.23 -22.78 -10.65
CA TYR A 523 2.19 -21.32 -10.58
C TYR A 523 1.18 -20.72 -11.58
N LEU A 524 1.23 -21.14 -12.84
CA LEU A 524 0.29 -20.70 -13.88
C LEU A 524 -1.15 -21.14 -13.60
N THR A 525 -1.36 -22.35 -13.08
CA THR A 525 -2.70 -22.82 -12.65
C THR A 525 -3.27 -21.96 -11.51
N ARG A 526 -2.45 -21.51 -10.56
CA ARG A 526 -2.91 -20.56 -9.51
C ARG A 526 -3.23 -19.19 -10.09
N LEU A 527 -2.46 -18.74 -11.07
CA LEU A 527 -2.71 -17.47 -11.75
C LEU A 527 -4.00 -17.50 -12.56
N SER A 528 -4.35 -18.62 -13.20
CA SER A 528 -5.58 -18.74 -13.97
C SER A 528 -6.86 -18.64 -13.11
N GLN A 529 -6.75 -18.79 -11.79
CA GLN A 529 -7.86 -18.62 -10.84
C GLN A 529 -8.09 -17.15 -10.46
N LYS A 530 -7.22 -16.23 -10.90
CA LYS A 530 -7.34 -14.78 -10.66
C LYS A 530 -8.03 -14.09 -11.83
N SER A 531 -8.46 -12.83 -11.63
CA SER A 531 -9.02 -12.02 -12.71
C SER A 531 -7.93 -11.62 -13.71
N ILE A 532 -7.84 -12.34 -14.83
CA ILE A 532 -6.89 -12.08 -15.92
C ILE A 532 -7.62 -11.61 -17.19
N SER A 533 -6.98 -10.75 -17.96
CA SER A 533 -7.48 -10.32 -19.27
C SER A 533 -7.37 -11.43 -20.33
N LEU A 534 -8.09 -11.29 -21.45
CA LEU A 534 -7.99 -12.23 -22.57
C LEU A 534 -6.56 -12.36 -23.10
N THR A 535 -5.82 -11.25 -23.20
CA THR A 535 -4.42 -11.25 -23.63
C THR A 535 -3.53 -12.02 -22.64
N GLN A 536 -3.74 -11.83 -21.34
CA GLN A 536 -3.00 -12.56 -20.28
C GLN A 536 -3.35 -14.05 -20.28
N SER A 537 -4.62 -14.41 -20.47
CA SER A 537 -5.06 -15.80 -20.57
C SER A 537 -4.43 -16.52 -21.75
N ARG A 538 -4.30 -15.87 -22.91
CA ARG A 538 -3.59 -16.43 -24.06
C ARG A 538 -2.11 -16.67 -23.77
N ARG A 539 -1.42 -15.68 -23.19
CA ARG A 539 0.00 -15.82 -22.81
C ARG A 539 0.23 -16.94 -21.78
N LEU A 540 -0.70 -17.08 -20.83
CA LEU A 540 -0.70 -18.18 -19.86
C LEU A 540 -0.81 -19.54 -20.57
N MET A 541 -1.76 -19.68 -21.49
CA MET A 541 -1.95 -20.92 -22.24
C MET A 541 -0.74 -21.28 -23.09
N ARG A 542 -0.11 -20.30 -23.75
CA ARG A 542 1.14 -20.51 -24.48
C ARG A 542 2.22 -21.08 -23.57
N LEU A 543 2.48 -20.41 -22.44
CA LEU A 543 3.48 -20.88 -21.47
C LEU A 543 3.22 -22.31 -21.01
N LEU A 544 1.96 -22.69 -20.79
CA LEU A 544 1.60 -24.06 -20.41
C LEU A 544 1.88 -25.09 -21.51
N LEU A 545 1.64 -24.74 -22.78
CA LEU A 545 1.92 -25.62 -23.90
C LEU A 545 3.43 -25.78 -24.12
N THR A 546 4.16 -24.67 -24.12
CA THR A 546 5.60 -24.68 -24.38
C THR A 546 6.40 -25.41 -23.29
N ILE A 547 6.07 -25.23 -22.00
CA ILE A 547 6.75 -26.00 -20.93
C ILE A 547 6.44 -27.51 -21.02
N ASP A 548 5.26 -27.88 -21.55
CA ASP A 548 4.86 -29.27 -21.77
C ASP A 548 5.67 -29.93 -22.90
N ASP A 549 5.81 -29.23 -24.02
CA ASP A 549 6.63 -29.66 -25.15
C ASP A 549 8.13 -29.75 -24.77
N LEU A 550 8.65 -28.81 -23.97
CA LEU A 550 10.01 -28.86 -23.42
C LEU A 550 10.23 -30.08 -22.51
N ARG A 551 9.27 -30.40 -21.65
CA ARG A 551 9.31 -31.61 -20.81
C ARG A 551 9.35 -32.87 -21.67
N HIS A 552 8.47 -32.98 -22.65
CA HIS A 552 8.44 -34.13 -23.55
C HIS A 552 9.73 -34.29 -24.37
N MET A 553 10.35 -33.19 -24.77
CA MET A 553 11.67 -33.21 -25.40
C MET A 553 12.75 -33.72 -24.43
N ALA A 554 12.75 -33.25 -23.19
CA ALA A 554 13.69 -33.69 -22.16
C ALA A 554 13.53 -35.18 -21.83
N GLU A 555 12.29 -35.68 -21.73
CA GLU A 555 11.98 -37.11 -21.57
C GLU A 555 12.55 -37.91 -22.74
N ARG A 556 12.50 -37.39 -23.97
CA ARG A 556 13.11 -38.08 -25.11
C ARG A 556 14.64 -38.16 -24.99
N LEU A 557 15.28 -37.10 -24.52
CA LEU A 557 16.72 -37.06 -24.28
C LEU A 557 17.16 -38.02 -23.17
N GLY A 558 16.48 -37.98 -22.03
CA GLY A 558 16.83 -38.81 -20.87
C GLY A 558 16.33 -40.25 -20.96
N ASP A 559 15.04 -40.47 -21.23
CA ASP A 559 14.44 -41.80 -21.16
C ASP A 559 14.58 -42.60 -22.45
N SER A 560 14.76 -41.94 -23.60
CA SER A 560 14.97 -42.65 -24.87
C SER A 560 16.45 -42.72 -25.23
N ILE A 561 17.14 -41.59 -25.35
CA ILE A 561 18.54 -41.59 -25.82
C ILE A 561 19.50 -42.08 -24.73
N ALA A 562 19.40 -41.61 -23.49
CA ALA A 562 20.33 -42.04 -22.44
C ALA A 562 20.14 -43.53 -22.07
N ASN A 563 18.90 -44.02 -21.97
CA ASN A 563 18.63 -45.45 -21.79
C ASN A 563 19.13 -46.29 -22.99
N LEU A 564 19.05 -45.76 -24.22
CA LEU A 564 19.60 -46.44 -25.39
C LEU A 564 21.14 -46.52 -25.31
N ALA A 565 21.79 -45.47 -24.83
CA ALA A 565 23.25 -45.42 -24.65
C ALA A 565 23.75 -46.38 -23.57
N GLU A 566 23.04 -46.52 -22.44
CA GLU A 566 23.35 -47.54 -21.42
C GLU A 566 23.26 -48.94 -22.01
N ARG A 567 22.13 -49.29 -22.64
CA ARG A 567 21.96 -50.61 -23.27
C ARG A 567 23.00 -50.87 -24.37
N TYR A 568 23.40 -49.84 -25.11
CA TYR A 568 24.47 -49.93 -26.11
C TYR A 568 25.82 -50.30 -25.46
N ALA A 569 26.11 -49.71 -24.30
CA ALA A 569 27.34 -49.96 -23.53
C ALA A 569 27.35 -51.35 -22.88
N ASP A 570 26.28 -51.69 -22.18
CA ASP A 570 26.12 -52.94 -21.43
C ASP A 570 26.19 -54.16 -22.34
N ASN A 571 25.67 -54.03 -23.56
CA ASN A 571 25.70 -55.10 -24.57
C ASN A 571 26.95 -55.05 -25.47
N HIS A 572 27.92 -54.18 -25.16
CA HIS A 572 29.17 -54.02 -25.91
C HIS A 572 28.96 -53.85 -27.43
N VAL A 573 27.93 -53.09 -27.80
CA VAL A 573 27.55 -52.86 -29.20
C VAL A 573 28.52 -51.85 -29.82
N THR A 574 28.84 -52.05 -31.11
CA THR A 574 29.63 -51.09 -31.89
C THR A 574 28.90 -50.73 -33.18
N PHE A 575 28.73 -49.44 -33.43
CA PHE A 575 28.25 -48.97 -34.74
C PHE A 575 29.32 -49.11 -35.81
N SER A 576 28.91 -49.32 -37.06
CA SER A 576 29.85 -49.22 -38.18
C SER A 576 30.37 -47.78 -38.30
N PRO A 577 31.60 -47.56 -38.79
CA PRO A 577 32.17 -46.23 -38.96
C PRO A 577 31.26 -45.30 -39.76
N GLU A 578 30.71 -45.79 -40.87
CA GLU A 578 29.81 -45.05 -41.76
C GLU A 578 28.47 -44.73 -41.05
N GLY A 579 27.91 -45.70 -40.32
CA GLY A 579 26.66 -45.51 -39.59
C GLY A 579 26.80 -44.52 -38.43
N LEU A 580 27.94 -44.51 -37.75
CA LEU A 580 28.24 -43.55 -36.69
C LEU A 580 28.42 -42.14 -37.24
N GLU A 581 29.09 -41.98 -38.39
CA GLU A 581 29.27 -40.69 -39.04
C GLU A 581 27.93 -40.10 -39.51
N GLU A 582 27.07 -40.93 -40.11
CA GLU A 582 25.70 -40.56 -40.49
C GLU A 582 24.86 -40.11 -39.29
N LEU A 583 24.89 -40.87 -38.19
CA LEU A 583 24.18 -40.52 -36.96
C LEU A 583 24.70 -39.21 -36.35
N LYS A 584 26.03 -38.98 -36.35
CA LYS A 584 26.63 -37.73 -35.88
C LYS A 584 26.19 -36.54 -36.73
N ARG A 585 26.13 -36.70 -38.05
CA ARG A 585 25.64 -35.66 -38.97
C ARG A 585 24.16 -35.36 -38.73
N PHE A 586 23.33 -36.38 -38.55
CA PHE A 586 21.92 -36.19 -38.24
C PHE A 586 21.73 -35.49 -36.89
N TYR A 587 22.52 -35.86 -35.87
CA TYR A 587 22.61 -35.15 -34.60
C TYR A 587 22.91 -33.66 -34.80
N GLY A 588 23.96 -33.32 -35.55
CA GLY A 588 24.31 -31.92 -35.83
C GLY A 588 23.17 -31.13 -36.48
N MET A 589 22.45 -31.76 -37.42
CA MET A 589 21.30 -31.12 -38.06
C MET A 589 20.12 -30.89 -37.10
N ILE A 590 19.85 -31.83 -36.18
CA ILE A 590 18.83 -31.63 -35.13
C ILE A 590 19.29 -30.57 -34.12
N HIS A 591 20.57 -30.54 -33.76
CA HIS A 591 21.14 -29.52 -32.88
C HIS A 591 20.90 -28.11 -33.43
N GLU A 592 21.23 -27.85 -34.69
CA GLU A 592 20.99 -26.55 -35.34
C GLU A 592 19.51 -26.15 -35.30
N ARG A 593 18.59 -27.12 -35.47
CA ARG A 593 17.14 -26.86 -35.43
C ARG A 593 16.65 -26.55 -34.03
N LEU A 594 17.15 -27.29 -33.05
CA LEU A 594 16.84 -27.10 -31.65
C LEU A 594 17.36 -25.75 -31.16
N ASP A 595 18.62 -25.42 -31.47
CA ASP A 595 19.21 -24.12 -31.14
C ASP A 595 18.39 -22.97 -31.73
N ALA A 596 18.00 -23.09 -33.02
CA ALA A 596 17.19 -22.09 -33.71
C ALA A 596 15.80 -21.88 -33.05
N VAL A 597 15.07 -22.95 -32.72
CA VAL A 597 13.74 -22.79 -32.09
C VAL A 597 13.84 -22.24 -30.68
N LEU A 598 14.84 -22.68 -29.91
CA LEU A 598 15.04 -22.20 -28.55
C LEU A 598 15.43 -20.71 -28.56
N THR A 599 16.25 -20.27 -29.50
CA THR A 599 16.56 -18.84 -29.69
C THR A 599 15.35 -18.04 -30.17
N ALA A 600 14.52 -18.60 -31.06
CA ALA A 600 13.27 -17.96 -31.47
C ALA A 600 12.30 -17.79 -30.28
N LEU A 601 12.23 -18.78 -29.39
CA LEU A 601 11.41 -18.72 -28.19
C LEU A 601 11.94 -17.67 -27.19
N GLU A 602 13.25 -17.64 -26.95
CA GLU A 602 13.89 -16.66 -26.07
C GLU A 602 13.71 -15.21 -26.54
N LYS A 603 13.76 -14.98 -27.85
CA LYS A 603 13.63 -13.64 -28.47
C LYS A 603 12.21 -13.28 -28.88
N GLU A 604 11.26 -14.20 -28.75
CA GLU A 604 9.91 -14.09 -29.32
C GLU A 604 9.93 -13.73 -30.83
N ASP A 605 10.86 -14.32 -31.58
CA ASP A 605 11.08 -14.02 -33.01
C ASP A 605 10.25 -14.93 -33.91
N ALA A 606 9.11 -14.40 -34.36
CA ALA A 606 8.18 -15.11 -35.24
C ALA A 606 8.74 -15.38 -36.65
N VAL A 607 9.63 -14.52 -37.16
CA VAL A 607 10.21 -14.69 -38.49
C VAL A 607 11.15 -15.88 -38.49
N MET A 608 11.97 -15.99 -37.44
CA MET A 608 12.85 -17.13 -37.23
C MET A 608 12.05 -18.43 -37.08
N ALA A 609 10.96 -18.41 -36.31
CA ALA A 609 10.07 -19.55 -36.15
C ALA A 609 9.40 -19.98 -37.47
N GLU A 610 8.95 -19.03 -38.29
CA GLU A 610 8.35 -19.33 -39.60
C GLU A 610 9.35 -20.00 -40.56
N HIS A 611 10.62 -19.60 -40.52
CA HIS A 611 11.68 -20.23 -41.30
C HIS A 611 11.92 -21.70 -40.90
N ILE A 612 11.79 -22.02 -39.61
CA ILE A 612 11.89 -23.40 -39.09
C ILE A 612 10.73 -24.25 -39.62
N ILE A 613 9.51 -23.71 -39.59
CA ILE A 613 8.30 -24.39 -40.08
C ILE A 613 8.40 -24.68 -41.59
N LYS A 614 8.82 -23.70 -42.40
CA LYS A 614 8.95 -23.85 -43.87
C LYS A 614 9.90 -24.97 -44.26
N ASN A 615 10.96 -25.18 -43.48
CA ASN A 615 12.02 -26.14 -43.78
C ASN A 615 11.89 -27.47 -43.01
N LYS A 616 10.72 -27.75 -42.39
CA LYS A 616 10.51 -28.94 -41.55
C LYS A 616 10.66 -30.28 -42.28
N HIS A 617 10.44 -30.30 -43.60
CA HIS A 617 10.48 -31.52 -44.42
C HIS A 617 11.91 -32.04 -44.60
N THR A 618 12.90 -31.14 -44.74
CA THR A 618 14.32 -31.47 -44.95
C THR A 618 14.86 -32.50 -43.96
N VAL A 619 14.56 -32.31 -42.67
CA VAL A 619 15.03 -33.22 -41.60
C VAL A 619 14.33 -34.57 -41.68
N SER A 620 13.04 -34.56 -41.98
CA SER A 620 12.24 -35.80 -42.10
C SER A 620 12.65 -36.63 -43.32
N GLU A 621 12.98 -35.97 -44.43
CA GLU A 621 13.49 -36.62 -45.64
C GLU A 621 14.87 -37.24 -45.42
N GLU A 622 15.77 -36.52 -44.73
CA GLU A 622 17.09 -37.04 -44.39
C GLU A 622 17.01 -38.26 -43.46
N GLU A 623 16.08 -38.25 -42.49
CA GLU A 623 15.85 -39.41 -41.63
C GLU A 623 15.46 -40.67 -42.42
N VAL A 624 14.52 -40.52 -43.36
CA VAL A 624 14.09 -41.61 -44.25
C VAL A 624 15.26 -42.09 -45.12
N ARG A 625 16.07 -41.17 -45.64
CA ARG A 625 17.26 -41.49 -46.43
C ARG A 625 18.27 -42.32 -45.63
N LEU A 626 18.55 -41.93 -44.39
CA LEU A 626 19.47 -42.66 -43.50
C LEU A 626 18.94 -44.06 -43.16
N ARG A 627 17.63 -44.21 -42.94
CA ARG A 627 17.02 -45.53 -42.74
C ARG A 627 17.22 -46.45 -43.96
N GLN A 628 17.03 -45.91 -45.16
CA GLN A 628 17.19 -46.66 -46.39
C GLN A 628 18.65 -47.10 -46.60
N LEU A 629 19.61 -46.21 -46.36
CA LEU A 629 21.04 -46.53 -46.44
C LEU A 629 21.43 -47.64 -45.46
N HIS A 630 20.94 -47.57 -44.22
CA HIS A 630 21.19 -48.61 -43.23
C HIS A 630 20.56 -49.96 -43.62
N MET A 631 19.35 -49.96 -44.18
CA MET A 631 18.70 -51.16 -44.72
C MET A 631 19.49 -51.80 -45.85
N THR A 632 19.99 -51.00 -46.81
CA THR A 632 20.83 -51.51 -47.90
C THR A 632 22.13 -52.14 -47.38
N ARG A 633 22.74 -51.58 -46.32
CA ARG A 633 23.93 -52.19 -45.68
C ARG A 633 23.62 -53.54 -45.03
N LEU A 634 22.46 -53.69 -44.40
CA LEU A 634 22.06 -54.97 -43.78
C LEU A 634 21.85 -56.08 -44.81
N GLN A 635 21.32 -55.75 -45.99
CA GLN A 635 21.18 -56.69 -47.11
C GLN A 635 22.52 -57.25 -47.60
N GLY A 636 23.64 -56.57 -47.29
CA GLY A 636 25.01 -57.01 -47.60
C GLY A 636 25.56 -58.13 -46.72
N GLY A 637 24.83 -58.61 -45.70
CA GLY A 637 25.16 -59.85 -44.98
C GLY A 637 26.17 -59.77 -43.83
N ASN A 638 26.42 -58.57 -43.27
CA ASN A 638 27.35 -58.40 -42.14
C ASN A 638 26.62 -58.62 -40.78
N GLU A 639 26.96 -59.68 -40.05
CA GLU A 639 26.34 -60.03 -38.75
C GLU A 639 26.53 -58.94 -37.68
N GLN A 640 27.64 -58.21 -37.67
CA GLN A 640 27.90 -57.12 -36.73
C GLN A 640 26.94 -55.93 -36.93
N LEU A 641 26.48 -55.70 -38.18
CA LEU A 641 25.48 -54.69 -38.50
C LEU A 641 24.09 -55.07 -37.97
N PHE A 642 23.79 -56.37 -37.84
CA PHE A 642 22.49 -56.85 -37.34
C PHE A 642 22.30 -56.50 -35.84
N VAL A 643 23.36 -56.68 -35.04
CA VAL A 643 23.34 -56.42 -33.59
C VAL A 643 23.16 -54.93 -33.27
N SER A 644 23.79 -54.03 -34.05
CA SER A 644 23.69 -52.57 -33.85
C SER A 644 22.49 -51.93 -34.54
N SER A 645 21.78 -52.67 -35.40
CA SER A 645 20.69 -52.15 -36.24
C SER A 645 19.53 -51.55 -35.44
N GLN A 646 19.07 -52.25 -34.40
CA GLN A 646 17.99 -51.77 -33.56
C GLN A 646 18.35 -50.44 -32.88
N TYR A 647 19.58 -50.32 -32.37
CA TYR A 647 20.08 -49.10 -31.75
C TYR A 647 20.14 -47.93 -32.74
N HIS A 648 20.54 -48.19 -33.98
CA HIS A 648 20.58 -47.18 -35.04
C HIS A 648 19.17 -46.61 -35.31
N PHE A 649 18.17 -47.49 -35.49
CA PHE A 649 16.80 -47.06 -35.75
C PHE A 649 16.14 -46.38 -34.56
N ASP A 650 16.37 -46.88 -33.34
CA ASP A 650 15.82 -46.28 -32.13
C ASP A 650 16.38 -44.86 -31.94
N LEU A 651 17.68 -44.64 -32.23
CA LEU A 651 18.30 -43.33 -32.15
C LEU A 651 17.75 -42.35 -33.20
N LEU A 652 17.63 -42.77 -34.47
CA LEU A 652 16.99 -41.96 -35.52
C LEU A 652 15.56 -41.58 -35.12
N THR A 653 14.78 -42.53 -34.59
CA THR A 653 13.41 -42.29 -34.12
C THR A 653 13.37 -41.31 -32.94
N ALA A 654 14.35 -41.37 -32.04
CA ALA A 654 14.43 -40.45 -30.91
C ALA A 654 14.71 -39.02 -31.39
N LEU A 655 15.71 -38.86 -32.26
CA LEU A 655 16.10 -37.57 -32.86
C LEU A 655 14.97 -36.96 -33.70
N GLN A 656 14.25 -37.76 -34.49
CA GLN A 656 13.10 -37.28 -35.26
C GLN A 656 11.97 -36.76 -34.37
N ARG A 657 11.73 -37.37 -33.20
CA ARG A 657 10.74 -36.84 -32.26
C ARG A 657 11.16 -35.49 -31.67
N ILE A 658 12.45 -35.28 -31.40
CA ILE A 658 12.97 -33.99 -30.94
C ILE A 658 12.73 -32.90 -32.00
N HIS A 659 12.94 -33.23 -33.28
CA HIS A 659 12.59 -32.33 -34.39
C HIS A 659 11.10 -31.96 -34.40
N ILE A 660 10.21 -32.94 -34.22
CA ILE A 660 8.76 -32.69 -34.20
C ILE A 660 8.37 -31.71 -33.08
N PHE A 661 8.92 -31.86 -31.87
CA PHE A 661 8.70 -30.90 -30.78
C PHE A 661 9.26 -29.51 -31.11
N SER A 662 10.42 -29.45 -31.77
CA SER A 662 11.00 -28.18 -32.23
C SER A 662 10.08 -27.47 -33.23
N VAL A 663 9.44 -28.21 -34.14
CA VAL A 663 8.47 -27.64 -35.09
C VAL A 663 7.17 -27.19 -34.40
N LYS A 664 6.69 -27.94 -33.40
CA LYS A 664 5.51 -27.54 -32.61
C LYS A 664 5.73 -26.23 -31.87
N MET A 665 6.84 -26.10 -31.15
CA MET A 665 7.19 -24.84 -30.46
C MET A 665 7.31 -23.68 -31.46
N ALA A 666 7.85 -23.91 -32.66
CA ALA A 666 7.88 -22.88 -33.70
C ALA A 666 6.47 -22.45 -34.15
N HIS A 667 5.51 -23.38 -34.26
CA HIS A 667 4.11 -23.05 -34.54
C HIS A 667 3.49 -22.18 -33.44
N GLU A 668 3.75 -22.50 -32.16
CA GLU A 668 3.26 -21.73 -31.01
C GLU A 668 3.77 -20.27 -31.02
N ILE A 669 5.04 -20.06 -31.38
CA ILE A 669 5.63 -18.72 -31.51
C ILE A 669 4.94 -17.92 -32.62
N VAL A 670 4.66 -18.54 -33.77
CA VAL A 670 4.01 -17.87 -34.91
C VAL A 670 2.55 -17.55 -34.63
N GLU A 671 1.81 -18.48 -34.01
CA GLU A 671 0.42 -18.23 -33.63
C GLU A 671 0.30 -17.05 -32.65
N GLN A 672 1.27 -16.87 -31.76
CA GLN A 672 1.32 -15.73 -30.86
C GLN A 672 1.47 -14.39 -31.59
N HIS A 673 2.26 -14.32 -32.67
CA HIS A 673 2.55 -13.07 -33.36
C HIS A 673 1.41 -12.60 -34.29
N ASN A 674 0.62 -13.54 -34.80
CA ASN A 674 -0.50 -13.26 -35.70
C ASN A 674 -1.80 -12.84 -34.98
N LEU A 675 -1.77 -12.71 -33.64
CA LEU A 675 -2.91 -12.40 -32.76
C LEU A 675 -2.70 -11.10 -31.98
#